data_AF-A0A6N3EDZ0-F1
#
_entry.id   AF-A0A6N3EDZ0-F1
#
_cell.length_a   1.000
_cell.length_b   1.000
_cell.length_c   1.000
_cell.angle_alpha   90.00
_cell.angle_beta   90.00
_cell.angle_gamma   90.00
#
_symmetry.space_group_name_H-M   'P 1'
#
loop_
_entity.id
_entity.type
_entity.pdbx_description
1 polymer ?
#
loop_
_entity_poly.entity_id
_entity_poly.type
_entity_poly.pdbx_seq_one_letter_code
_entity_poly.pdbx_strand_id
1 'polypeptide(L)'
;MRKIPAALLSLALTASLTAPLASAAGTGSTLPELDGHWSQSAFERWHAYGIVEGDSRGMRPDANMTVGEFAAILSRAMGYTETVKNPYADLKGTEWYAPYILQLTAAGILQGDGTNCNAEEPMNRERATVLFARALGIRPTAQPDLSGFVDGKDAADWSAGYIDAMAKDGIIQGVGNQTLALGSSITRGSVVKILDSSVAEYAVEEGATIDQDVDGILLVAADDITVDGAAVSGNLLVAPKAGEANLTVKNARLERDLRVSTHGATLTVADSQVEGDVALSGDRASLTLGSGAQLARLAVDGAGSSVSVESGASVETLTARAAVKVDNQGAINKAEVQADNVVLDGKRPAHVEVADDVAPPQNSEGEEVTGSEDSQEPGQGGGGSGGGGGSVSEEAVAGIVGVRPVDQDGVEEDMPSVTAKATKKTGENFVRIALSTDGVVPIHQSEGAGKGAWVGVAIEAPEDYEQGTFQYHFGTEASAEATQSAAITEDSSIGQGKYAVFFLNASSTAPKTHITVKWEGQEAVQYVVDLSGVQTPAVKLTGVTVSTHEMPSGVSSTAEGLSFDGSTALVQNGGTGALTHTQVASMGGGGEYTVYYTVPQAIPGGTLQFDKIARSVNGGKWNAWAMPSTTEANAGSGWWTRDGENYYFKWGAVFAEEAEGSYRLKDGGVFDYTLCFIDTDGSQDNIIATYTFQIDLSGYTITADE
;
A
#
# COMPACT_ATOMS: atom_id res chain seq x y z
N MET A 1 8.74 -21.36 -84.11
CA MET A 1 9.90 -20.45 -84.29
C MET A 1 10.75 -20.60 -83.03
N ARG A 2 11.88 -21.32 -83.10
CA ARG A 2 13.26 -20.79 -83.20
C ARG A 2 13.60 -19.80 -82.05
N LYS A 3 14.73 -19.84 -81.32
CA LYS A 3 15.93 -20.68 -81.20
C LYS A 3 16.85 -19.93 -80.18
N ILE A 4 17.37 -20.62 -79.14
CA ILE A 4 18.77 -20.54 -78.61
C ILE A 4 19.16 -19.18 -77.91
N PRO A 5 20.27 -19.03 -77.15
CA PRO A 5 20.46 -19.35 -75.72
C PRO A 5 21.23 -18.25 -74.92
N ALA A 6 21.57 -18.58 -73.67
CA ALA A 6 22.85 -18.38 -72.95
C ALA A 6 23.82 -17.24 -73.36
N ALA A 7 24.34 -16.51 -72.36
CA ALA A 7 25.62 -16.83 -71.71
C ALA A 7 26.36 -15.57 -71.18
N LEU A 8 27.21 -15.82 -70.17
CA LEU A 8 28.34 -14.99 -69.69
C LEU A 8 27.93 -13.86 -68.72
N LEU A 9 28.51 -13.69 -67.54
CA LEU A 9 29.81 -14.12 -67.03
C LEU A 9 29.80 -14.08 -65.49
N SER A 10 30.32 -15.14 -64.88
CA SER A 10 30.85 -15.19 -63.52
C SER A 10 31.93 -14.13 -63.27
N LEU A 11 31.92 -13.45 -62.12
CA LEU A 11 33.13 -13.32 -61.29
C LEU A 11 32.79 -12.76 -59.90
N ALA A 12 33.28 -13.46 -58.88
CA ALA A 12 33.37 -12.97 -57.52
C ALA A 12 34.22 -11.69 -57.46
N LEU A 13 33.74 -10.69 -56.72
CA LEU A 13 34.61 -9.69 -56.10
C LEU A 13 34.11 -9.46 -54.67
N THR A 14 34.75 -10.17 -53.74
CA THR A 14 34.88 -9.76 -52.34
C THR A 14 35.45 -8.35 -52.30
N ALA A 15 34.59 -7.36 -52.07
CA ALA A 15 35.01 -6.04 -51.64
C ALA A 15 34.68 -5.93 -50.15
N SER A 16 35.71 -6.16 -49.35
CA SER A 16 35.79 -5.73 -47.95
C SER A 16 35.46 -4.24 -47.88
N LEU A 17 34.22 -3.90 -47.56
CA LEU A 17 33.88 -2.58 -47.04
C LEU A 17 34.21 -2.61 -45.55
N THR A 18 35.49 -2.40 -45.24
CA THR A 18 35.87 -1.71 -44.01
C THR A 18 35.27 -0.31 -44.09
N ALA A 19 34.02 -0.18 -43.64
CA ALA A 19 33.54 1.11 -43.19
C ALA A 19 34.48 1.54 -42.05
N PRO A 20 34.96 2.80 -42.03
CA PRO A 20 35.61 3.29 -40.84
C PRO A 20 34.62 3.11 -39.69
N LEU A 21 35.01 2.33 -38.69
CA LEU A 21 34.52 2.52 -37.33
C LEU A 21 34.77 4.00 -37.03
N ALA A 22 33.74 4.81 -37.21
CA ALA A 22 33.64 6.05 -36.49
C ALA A 22 33.59 5.60 -35.04
N SER A 23 34.74 5.62 -34.38
CA SER A 23 34.79 5.76 -32.94
C SER A 23 33.89 6.94 -32.62
N ALA A 24 32.70 6.69 -32.09
CA ALA A 24 31.94 7.68 -31.36
C ALA A 24 32.78 8.02 -30.13
N ALA A 25 33.78 8.87 -30.34
CA ALA A 25 34.36 9.64 -29.27
C ALA A 25 33.20 10.46 -28.71
N GLY A 26 32.79 10.15 -27.48
CA GLY A 26 31.81 10.94 -26.75
C GLY A 26 32.24 12.40 -26.79
N THR A 27 31.54 13.18 -27.60
CA THR A 27 31.52 14.63 -27.42
C THR A 27 30.72 14.84 -26.16
N GLY A 28 31.38 14.92 -25.00
CA GLY A 28 30.76 15.48 -23.81
C GLY A 28 30.18 16.83 -24.23
N SER A 29 28.86 16.91 -24.30
CA SER A 29 28.17 18.16 -24.60
C SER A 29 28.43 19.05 -23.40
N THR A 30 29.47 19.89 -23.50
CA THR A 30 29.61 20.99 -22.56
C THR A 30 28.40 21.87 -22.79
N LEU A 31 27.68 22.22 -21.72
CA LEU A 31 26.61 23.21 -21.71
C LEU A 31 27.18 24.47 -21.04
N PRO A 32 28.02 25.30 -21.73
CA PRO A 32 28.76 26.38 -21.07
C PRO A 32 27.87 27.43 -20.41
N GLU A 33 26.63 27.55 -20.88
CA GLU A 33 25.62 28.44 -20.27
C GLU A 33 25.19 28.01 -18.86
N LEU A 34 25.50 26.78 -18.46
CA LEU A 34 25.25 26.24 -17.13
C LEU A 34 26.50 26.28 -16.24
N ASP A 35 27.64 26.79 -16.73
CA ASP A 35 28.91 26.78 -15.98
C ASP A 35 28.75 27.45 -14.60
N GLY A 36 28.95 26.67 -13.54
CA GLY A 36 28.83 27.12 -12.16
C GLY A 36 27.39 27.24 -11.65
N HIS A 37 26.39 26.89 -12.45
CA HIS A 37 25.00 26.80 -12.02
C HIS A 37 24.80 25.55 -11.16
N TRP A 38 24.07 25.66 -10.05
CA TRP A 38 23.88 24.58 -9.07
C TRP A 38 23.17 23.33 -9.65
N SER A 39 22.42 23.49 -10.74
CA SER A 39 21.75 22.39 -11.45
C SER A 39 22.54 21.86 -12.66
N GLN A 40 23.79 22.31 -12.88
CA GLN A 40 24.58 21.98 -14.07
C GLN A 40 24.67 20.47 -14.30
N SER A 41 25.12 19.71 -13.29
CA SER A 41 25.31 18.26 -13.42
C SER A 41 24.02 17.51 -13.74
N ALA A 42 22.90 17.95 -13.15
CA ALA A 42 21.59 17.36 -13.40
C ALA A 42 21.17 17.59 -14.87
N PHE A 43 21.37 18.81 -15.39
CA PHE A 43 21.11 19.08 -16.81
C PHE A 43 22.01 18.25 -17.73
N GLU A 44 23.31 18.20 -17.46
CA GLU A 44 24.25 17.43 -18.29
C GLU A 44 23.85 15.95 -18.35
N ARG A 45 23.48 15.35 -17.21
CA ARG A 45 22.98 13.97 -17.11
C ARG A 45 21.70 13.78 -17.94
N TRP A 46 20.65 14.55 -17.68
CA TRP A 46 19.36 14.37 -18.33
C TRP A 46 19.34 14.83 -19.79
N HIS A 47 20.25 15.72 -20.18
CA HIS A 47 20.46 16.09 -21.57
C HIS A 47 21.17 14.97 -22.35
N ALA A 48 22.17 14.31 -21.75
CA ALA A 48 22.84 13.16 -22.38
C ALA A 48 21.85 12.03 -22.71
N TYR A 49 20.82 11.85 -21.88
CA TYR A 49 19.72 10.91 -22.12
C TYR A 49 18.61 11.41 -23.06
N GLY A 50 18.71 12.64 -23.58
CA GLY A 50 17.70 13.26 -24.44
C GLY A 50 16.38 13.60 -23.75
N ILE A 51 16.37 13.64 -22.41
CA ILE A 51 15.16 13.93 -21.62
C ILE A 51 14.92 15.44 -21.55
N VAL A 52 16.00 16.20 -21.35
CA VAL A 52 15.98 17.65 -21.25
C VAL A 52 16.68 18.25 -22.47
N GLU A 53 15.95 19.12 -23.17
CA GLU A 53 16.44 19.80 -24.37
C GLU A 53 16.35 21.33 -24.19
N GLY A 54 17.30 22.07 -24.76
CA GLY A 54 17.22 23.53 -24.85
C GLY A 54 16.46 23.98 -26.09
N ASP A 55 16.06 25.26 -26.12
CA ASP A 55 15.53 25.90 -27.34
C ASP A 55 16.62 26.75 -28.02
N SER A 56 16.25 27.56 -29.03
CA SER A 56 17.18 28.47 -29.72
C SER A 56 17.83 29.52 -28.81
N ARG A 57 17.37 29.66 -27.56
CA ARG A 57 17.86 30.56 -26.52
C ARG A 57 18.56 29.81 -25.38
N GLY A 58 18.82 28.50 -25.55
CA GLY A 58 19.54 27.67 -24.59
C GLY A 58 18.66 26.88 -23.61
N MET A 59 19.29 26.34 -22.56
CA MET A 59 18.68 25.51 -21.51
C MET A 59 17.83 26.31 -20.53
N ARG A 60 18.17 27.59 -20.29
CA ARG A 60 17.40 28.54 -19.46
C ARG A 60 17.00 27.97 -18.08
N PRO A 61 17.97 27.57 -17.22
CA PRO A 61 17.69 26.88 -15.96
C PRO A 61 16.84 27.72 -14.97
N ASP A 62 16.97 29.04 -14.99
CA ASP A 62 16.23 29.96 -14.11
C ASP A 62 14.85 30.38 -14.65
N ALA A 63 14.47 29.93 -15.85
CA ALA A 63 13.15 30.24 -16.39
C ALA A 63 12.08 29.39 -15.67
N ASN A 64 10.95 30.02 -15.33
CA ASN A 64 9.75 29.29 -14.92
C ASN A 64 9.32 28.37 -16.04
N MET A 65 8.93 27.15 -15.66
CA MET A 65 8.51 26.14 -16.62
C MET A 65 6.99 26.04 -16.67
N THR A 66 6.43 25.83 -17.86
CA THR A 66 5.01 25.60 -18.07
C THR A 66 4.60 24.16 -17.77
N VAL A 67 3.31 23.91 -17.59
CA VAL A 67 2.75 22.55 -17.42
C VAL A 67 3.03 21.66 -18.63
N GLY A 68 2.94 22.19 -19.85
CA GLY A 68 3.25 21.46 -21.08
C GLY A 68 4.72 21.07 -21.21
N GLU A 69 5.64 21.96 -20.81
CA GLU A 69 7.08 21.64 -20.77
C GLU A 69 7.43 20.62 -19.71
N PHE A 70 6.80 20.70 -18.54
CA PHE A 70 6.95 19.70 -17.48
C PHE A 70 6.48 18.32 -17.96
N ALA A 71 5.30 18.26 -18.60
CA ALA A 71 4.76 17.03 -19.13
C ALA A 71 5.67 16.38 -20.18
N ALA A 72 6.31 17.19 -21.02
CA ALA A 72 7.27 16.71 -22.01
C ALA A 72 8.50 16.04 -21.36
N ILE A 73 9.05 16.61 -20.28
CA ILE A 73 10.19 16.04 -19.55
C ILE A 73 9.82 14.68 -18.95
N LEU A 74 8.73 14.62 -18.19
CA LEU A 74 8.28 13.36 -17.57
C LEU A 74 7.93 12.30 -18.60
N SER A 75 7.22 12.68 -19.67
CA SER A 75 6.87 11.74 -20.74
C SER A 75 8.11 11.12 -21.38
N ARG A 76 9.14 11.92 -21.70
CA ARG A 76 10.38 11.38 -22.27
C ARG A 76 11.18 10.52 -21.30
N ALA A 77 11.20 10.89 -20.02
CA ALA A 77 11.92 10.13 -18.99
C ALA A 77 11.33 8.71 -18.85
N MET A 78 10.00 8.63 -18.77
CA MET A 78 9.25 7.37 -18.62
C MET A 78 9.01 6.65 -19.95
N GLY A 79 9.08 7.35 -21.07
CA GLY A 79 8.78 6.84 -22.41
C GLY A 79 7.30 6.57 -22.66
N TYR A 80 6.40 7.38 -22.10
CA TYR A 80 4.97 7.23 -22.36
C TYR A 80 4.65 7.44 -23.83
N THR A 81 3.90 6.50 -24.42
CA THR A 81 3.49 6.56 -25.84
C THR A 81 1.98 6.56 -25.99
N GLU A 82 1.26 5.93 -25.06
CA GLU A 82 -0.20 5.86 -25.07
C GLU A 82 -0.85 7.20 -24.82
N THR A 83 -2.01 7.42 -25.43
CA THR A 83 -2.77 8.65 -25.27
C THR A 83 -4.24 8.34 -25.06
N VAL A 84 -4.94 9.21 -24.34
CA VAL A 84 -6.40 9.19 -24.26
C VAL A 84 -7.01 10.15 -25.27
N LYS A 85 -8.30 9.96 -25.58
CA LYS A 85 -9.09 10.98 -26.26
C LYS A 85 -9.04 12.26 -25.44
N ASN A 86 -8.74 13.38 -26.08
CA ASN A 86 -8.60 14.67 -25.42
C ASN A 86 -9.83 15.01 -24.54
N PRO A 87 -9.66 15.08 -23.20
CA PRO A 87 -10.72 15.47 -22.28
C PRO A 87 -10.74 16.98 -22.00
N TYR A 88 -9.75 17.75 -22.47
CA TYR A 88 -9.54 19.14 -22.09
C TYR A 88 -10.04 20.13 -23.15
N ALA A 89 -10.76 21.16 -22.70
CA ALA A 89 -11.33 22.19 -23.57
C ALA A 89 -10.27 23.18 -24.10
N ASP A 90 -9.22 23.44 -23.32
CA ASP A 90 -8.12 24.36 -23.66
C ASP A 90 -7.03 23.73 -24.54
N LEU A 91 -7.09 22.42 -24.77
CA LEU A 91 -6.13 21.70 -25.62
C LEU A 91 -6.72 21.47 -27.01
N LYS A 92 -6.12 22.02 -28.08
CA LYS A 92 -6.64 21.84 -29.44
C LYS A 92 -6.07 20.60 -30.13
N GLY A 93 -4.98 20.06 -29.61
CA GLY A 93 -4.27 18.90 -30.16
C GLY A 93 -3.20 19.23 -31.20
N THR A 94 -3.12 20.49 -31.64
CA THR A 94 -2.10 20.97 -32.59
C THR A 94 -0.87 21.55 -31.91
N GLU A 95 -0.98 21.85 -30.61
CA GLU A 95 0.12 22.35 -29.79
C GLU A 95 1.18 21.27 -29.63
N TRP A 96 2.46 21.67 -29.65
CA TRP A 96 3.59 20.73 -29.59
C TRP A 96 3.60 19.89 -28.31
N TYR A 97 3.03 20.41 -27.22
CA TYR A 97 2.94 19.74 -25.92
C TYR A 97 1.70 18.84 -25.78
N ALA A 98 0.74 18.93 -26.69
CA ALA A 98 -0.50 18.16 -26.62
C ALA A 98 -0.30 16.64 -26.47
N PRO A 99 0.60 15.96 -27.22
CA PRO A 99 0.80 14.53 -27.03
C PRO A 99 1.27 14.20 -25.61
N TYR A 100 2.15 15.02 -25.01
CA TYR A 100 2.68 14.76 -23.67
C TYR A 100 1.62 14.95 -22.58
N ILE A 101 0.74 15.95 -22.72
CA ILE A 101 -0.41 16.13 -21.81
C ILE A 101 -1.32 14.91 -21.86
N LEU A 102 -1.66 14.43 -23.06
CA LEU A 102 -2.53 13.27 -23.22
C LEU A 102 -1.86 11.97 -22.74
N GLN A 103 -0.54 11.85 -22.88
CA GLN A 103 0.23 10.72 -22.35
C GLN A 103 0.23 10.67 -20.82
N LEU A 104 0.53 11.79 -20.16
CA LEU A 104 0.48 11.84 -18.70
C LEU A 104 -0.94 11.69 -18.16
N THR A 105 -1.95 12.12 -18.92
CA THR A 105 -3.36 11.90 -18.55
C THR A 105 -3.73 10.42 -18.69
N ALA A 106 -3.28 9.75 -19.76
CA ALA A 106 -3.47 8.31 -19.95
C ALA A 106 -2.84 7.50 -18.81
N ALA A 107 -1.64 7.90 -18.38
CA ALA A 107 -0.94 7.29 -17.25
C ALA A 107 -1.51 7.67 -15.87
N GLY A 108 -2.59 8.46 -15.78
CA GLY A 108 -3.19 8.89 -14.51
C GLY A 108 -2.35 9.89 -13.71
N ILE A 109 -1.27 10.41 -14.28
CA ILE A 109 -0.33 11.32 -13.61
C ILE A 109 -0.90 12.75 -13.59
N LEU A 110 -1.22 13.28 -14.77
CA LEU A 110 -1.78 14.63 -14.91
C LEU A 110 -3.31 14.57 -14.91
N GLN A 111 -3.88 15.24 -13.92
CA GLN A 111 -5.31 15.53 -13.84
C GLN A 111 -5.43 17.05 -13.96
N GLY A 112 -6.19 17.52 -14.95
CA GLY A 112 -6.44 18.95 -15.15
C GLY A 112 -7.27 19.56 -14.01
N ASP A 113 -7.86 20.73 -14.23
CA ASP A 113 -8.77 21.38 -13.25
C ASP A 113 -10.23 20.87 -13.33
N GLY A 114 -10.46 19.78 -14.09
CA GLY A 114 -11.77 19.23 -14.42
C GLY A 114 -12.29 19.67 -15.79
N THR A 115 -11.83 20.79 -16.35
CA THR A 115 -12.19 21.27 -17.70
C THR A 115 -10.97 21.47 -18.60
N ASN A 116 -9.88 21.98 -18.05
CA ASN A 116 -8.69 22.43 -18.74
C ASN A 116 -7.45 21.71 -18.20
N CYS A 117 -6.42 21.56 -19.04
CA CYS A 117 -5.12 21.07 -18.61
C CYS A 117 -4.21 22.20 -18.10
N ASN A 118 -4.50 23.44 -18.51
CA ASN A 118 -3.75 24.65 -18.22
C ASN A 118 -2.28 24.54 -18.64
N ALA A 119 -2.05 23.99 -19.85
CA ALA A 119 -0.72 23.60 -20.32
C ALA A 119 0.28 24.76 -20.44
N GLU A 120 -0.20 25.98 -20.71
CA GLU A 120 0.66 27.17 -20.89
C GLU A 120 0.91 27.92 -19.58
N GLU A 121 0.23 27.56 -18.49
CA GLU A 121 0.42 28.22 -17.21
C GLU A 121 1.76 27.84 -16.58
N PRO A 122 2.40 28.75 -15.82
CA PRO A 122 3.56 28.41 -15.01
C PRO A 122 3.23 27.28 -14.02
N MET A 123 4.03 26.23 -14.04
CA MET A 123 3.95 25.13 -13.08
C MET A 123 4.34 25.63 -11.68
N ASN A 124 3.51 25.34 -10.67
CA ASN A 124 3.88 25.59 -9.27
C ASN A 124 4.57 24.37 -8.64
N ARG A 125 5.23 24.58 -7.49
CA ARG A 125 6.03 23.54 -6.82
C ARG A 125 5.18 22.40 -6.28
N GLU A 126 3.98 22.71 -5.79
CA GLU A 126 3.04 21.71 -5.28
C GLU A 126 2.59 20.72 -6.36
N ARG A 127 2.08 21.23 -7.48
CA ARG A 127 1.64 20.40 -8.62
C ARG A 127 2.81 19.61 -9.20
N ALA A 128 3.99 20.23 -9.35
CA ALA A 128 5.19 19.53 -9.82
C ALA A 128 5.55 18.34 -8.92
N THR A 129 5.49 18.53 -7.59
CA THR A 129 5.77 17.49 -6.60
C THR A 129 4.83 16.30 -6.76
N VAL A 130 3.53 16.54 -6.85
CA VAL A 130 2.54 15.46 -6.99
C VAL A 130 2.69 14.72 -8.32
N LEU A 131 2.94 15.43 -9.42
CA LEU A 131 3.16 14.77 -10.71
C LEU A 131 4.44 13.90 -10.72
N PHE A 132 5.52 14.36 -10.08
CA PHE A 132 6.71 13.54 -9.87
C PHE A 132 6.40 12.30 -9.02
N ALA A 133 5.77 12.49 -7.86
CA ALA A 133 5.44 11.39 -6.96
C ALA A 133 4.63 10.30 -7.66
N ARG A 134 3.57 10.70 -8.39
CA ARG A 134 2.74 9.79 -9.18
C ARG A 134 3.55 9.06 -10.27
N ALA A 135 4.34 9.80 -11.05
CA ALA A 135 5.14 9.21 -12.12
C ALA A 135 6.18 8.21 -11.61
N LEU A 136 6.69 8.43 -10.39
CA LEU A 136 7.73 7.63 -9.75
C LEU A 136 7.17 6.57 -8.78
N GLY A 137 5.85 6.39 -8.74
CA GLY A 137 5.19 5.42 -7.86
C GLY A 137 5.37 5.71 -6.36
N ILE A 138 5.68 6.96 -5.97
CA ILE A 138 5.79 7.34 -4.57
C ILE A 138 4.37 7.44 -4.01
N ARG A 139 4.05 6.58 -3.03
CA ARG A 139 2.73 6.57 -2.38
C ARG A 139 2.63 7.75 -1.41
N PRO A 140 1.45 8.37 -1.28
CA PRO A 140 1.26 9.41 -0.28
C PRO A 140 1.29 8.79 1.13
N THR A 141 1.88 9.49 2.09
CA THR A 141 1.77 9.12 3.50
C THR A 141 0.31 9.31 3.96
N ALA A 142 -0.28 8.28 4.57
CA ALA A 142 -1.67 8.31 5.05
C ALA A 142 -1.93 9.40 6.12
N GLN A 143 -0.91 9.68 6.94
CA GLN A 143 -0.93 10.75 7.95
C GLN A 143 0.29 11.64 7.72
N PRO A 144 0.23 12.62 6.80
CA PRO A 144 1.36 13.47 6.50
C PRO A 144 1.73 14.35 7.70
N ASP A 145 3.03 14.52 7.95
CA ASP A 145 3.54 15.45 8.96
C ASP A 145 4.50 16.46 8.32
N LEU A 146 3.93 17.59 7.90
CA LEU A 146 4.70 18.70 7.34
C LEU A 146 5.07 19.76 8.40
N SER A 147 4.97 19.46 9.69
CA SER A 147 5.28 20.41 10.77
C SER A 147 6.75 20.86 10.80
N GLY A 148 7.64 20.08 10.17
CA GLY A 148 9.03 20.45 9.94
C GLY A 148 9.22 21.61 8.94
N PHE A 149 8.15 22.04 8.25
CA PHE A 149 8.15 23.16 7.32
C PHE A 149 7.26 24.31 7.81
N VAL A 150 7.75 25.55 7.74
CA VAL A 150 7.06 26.75 8.23
C VAL A 150 5.75 27.03 7.48
N ASP A 151 5.71 26.67 6.20
CA ASP A 151 4.58 26.76 5.29
C ASP A 151 3.98 25.37 4.99
N GLY A 152 4.34 24.34 5.77
CA GLY A 152 3.81 22.98 5.58
C GLY A 152 2.29 22.90 5.73
N LYS A 153 1.70 23.76 6.57
CA LYS A 153 0.25 23.92 6.75
C LYS A 153 -0.47 24.54 5.54
N ASP A 154 0.28 25.13 4.62
CA ASP A 154 -0.27 25.75 3.41
C ASP A 154 -0.35 24.72 2.26
N ALA A 155 0.12 23.48 2.48
CA ALA A 155 -0.08 22.37 1.56
C ALA A 155 -1.56 21.99 1.50
N ALA A 156 -2.08 21.82 0.28
CA ALA A 156 -3.42 21.27 0.12
C ALA A 156 -3.45 19.78 0.51
N ASP A 157 -4.58 19.32 1.03
CA ASP A 157 -4.71 17.95 1.54
C ASP A 157 -4.40 16.87 0.49
N TRP A 158 -4.79 17.09 -0.78
CA TRP A 158 -4.49 16.19 -1.91
C TRP A 158 -2.99 16.08 -2.23
N SER A 159 -2.17 17.05 -1.79
CA SER A 159 -0.73 17.09 -2.06
C SER A 159 0.11 16.74 -0.83
N ALA A 160 -0.41 16.99 0.38
CA ALA A 160 0.32 16.87 1.64
C ALA A 160 0.94 15.49 1.84
N GLY A 161 0.19 14.42 1.55
CA GLY A 161 0.68 13.03 1.62
C GLY A 161 1.90 12.77 0.72
N TYR A 162 1.88 13.29 -0.50
CA TYR A 162 2.98 13.15 -1.45
C TYR A 162 4.19 14.02 -1.08
N ILE A 163 3.94 15.26 -0.65
CA ILE A 163 5.00 16.17 -0.19
C ILE A 163 5.73 15.56 0.99
N ASP A 164 5.01 15.03 1.98
CA ASP A 164 5.57 14.39 3.16
C ASP A 164 6.44 13.17 2.79
N ALA A 165 5.93 12.30 1.91
CA ALA A 165 6.67 11.13 1.43
C ALA A 165 7.97 11.54 0.72
N MET A 166 7.90 12.48 -0.23
CA MET A 166 9.08 12.96 -0.97
C MET A 166 10.06 13.74 -0.07
N ALA A 167 9.58 14.38 0.99
CA ALA A 167 10.44 15.04 1.97
C ALA A 167 11.17 14.05 2.87
N LYS A 168 10.50 13.00 3.34
CA LYS A 168 11.09 11.90 4.13
C LYS A 168 12.16 11.14 3.35
N ASP A 169 11.95 10.99 2.05
CA ASP A 169 12.94 10.41 1.12
C ASP A 169 14.09 11.37 0.77
N GLY A 170 14.08 12.60 1.29
CA GLY A 170 15.11 13.61 1.03
C GLY A 170 15.10 14.16 -0.40
N ILE A 171 14.13 13.78 -1.23
CA ILE A 171 13.96 14.23 -2.62
C ILE A 171 13.58 15.72 -2.64
N ILE A 172 12.73 16.14 -1.71
CA ILE A 172 12.32 17.55 -1.55
C ILE A 172 12.79 18.08 -0.20
N GLN A 173 13.58 19.15 -0.24
CA GLN A 173 14.16 19.76 0.97
C GLN A 173 13.68 21.21 1.21
N GLY A 174 12.75 21.68 0.36
CA GLY A 174 12.33 23.08 0.34
C GLY A 174 13.33 24.02 -0.31
N VAL A 175 13.16 25.32 -0.06
CA VAL A 175 13.97 26.43 -0.61
C VAL A 175 14.86 27.08 0.46
N GLY A 176 15.05 26.41 1.60
CA GLY A 176 15.78 26.91 2.77
C GLY A 176 14.86 27.44 3.87
N ASN A 177 15.41 27.67 5.08
CA ASN A 177 14.68 28.12 6.27
C ASN A 177 13.39 27.32 6.54
N GLN A 178 13.43 26.00 6.31
CA GLN A 178 12.28 25.12 6.50
C GLN A 178 11.05 25.54 5.64
N THR A 179 11.24 26.18 4.49
CA THR A 179 10.14 26.65 3.62
C THR A 179 10.04 25.79 2.36
N LEU A 180 8.85 25.30 2.00
CA LEU A 180 8.58 24.51 0.78
C LEU A 180 8.32 25.39 -0.45
N ALA A 181 7.69 26.55 -0.25
CA ALA A 181 7.25 27.53 -1.23
C ALA A 181 6.23 26.96 -2.25
N LEU A 182 5.23 26.19 -1.78
CA LEU A 182 4.32 25.36 -2.59
C LEU A 182 3.62 26.10 -3.75
N GLY A 183 3.08 27.29 -3.49
CA GLY A 183 2.41 28.11 -4.51
C GLY A 183 3.35 28.85 -5.48
N SER A 184 4.67 28.82 -5.27
CA SER A 184 5.62 29.50 -6.15
C SER A 184 5.81 28.74 -7.47
N SER A 185 5.99 29.47 -8.57
CA SER A 185 6.40 28.87 -9.84
C SER A 185 7.74 28.14 -9.69
N ILE A 186 7.86 26.98 -10.33
CA ILE A 186 9.09 26.19 -10.32
C ILE A 186 9.94 26.50 -11.55
N THR A 187 11.25 26.68 -11.34
CA THR A 187 12.19 26.88 -12.42
C THR A 187 12.54 25.55 -13.08
N ARG A 188 12.97 25.62 -14.35
CA ARG A 188 13.41 24.44 -15.10
C ARG A 188 14.55 23.71 -14.38
N GLY A 189 15.50 24.43 -13.80
CA GLY A 189 16.60 23.85 -13.02
C GLY A 189 16.15 23.12 -11.76
N SER A 190 15.13 23.62 -11.06
CA SER A 190 14.53 22.89 -9.92
C SER A 190 13.86 21.60 -10.35
N VAL A 191 13.15 21.59 -11.47
CA VAL A 191 12.53 20.35 -11.96
C VAL A 191 13.57 19.31 -12.34
N VAL A 192 14.60 19.71 -13.10
CA VAL A 192 15.66 18.78 -13.51
C VAL A 192 16.44 18.26 -12.30
N LYS A 193 16.62 19.09 -11.26
CA LYS A 193 17.26 18.64 -10.02
C LYS A 193 16.38 17.67 -9.23
N ILE A 194 15.07 17.90 -9.13
CA ILE A 194 14.16 16.96 -8.46
C ILE A 194 14.18 15.62 -9.18
N LEU A 195 14.13 15.60 -10.52
CA LEU A 195 14.23 14.37 -11.31
C LEU A 195 15.55 13.63 -11.03
N ASP A 196 16.68 14.36 -11.05
CA ASP A 196 18.02 13.82 -10.76
C ASP A 196 18.16 13.28 -9.33
N SER A 197 17.58 13.96 -8.35
CA SER A 197 17.59 13.54 -6.95
C SER A 197 16.62 12.39 -6.68
N SER A 198 15.59 12.21 -7.49
CA SER A 198 14.65 11.10 -7.33
C SER A 198 15.18 9.80 -7.93
N VAL A 199 15.75 9.88 -9.15
CA VAL A 199 16.24 8.71 -9.90
C VAL A 199 17.73 8.53 -9.66
N ALA A 200 18.06 7.63 -8.75
CA ALA A 200 19.43 7.28 -8.42
C ALA A 200 20.09 6.59 -9.62
N GLU A 201 19.43 5.59 -10.20
CA GLU A 201 19.93 4.83 -11.36
C GLU A 201 18.91 4.84 -12.50
N TYR A 202 19.38 5.10 -13.72
CA TYR A 202 18.54 5.14 -14.93
C TYR A 202 19.10 4.16 -15.96
N ALA A 203 18.60 2.92 -15.90
CA ALA A 203 19.08 1.81 -16.71
C ALA A 203 18.52 1.91 -18.13
N VAL A 204 19.31 2.49 -19.03
CA VAL A 204 18.97 2.72 -20.45
C VAL A 204 19.81 1.93 -21.43
N GLU A 205 20.77 1.15 -20.93
CA GLU A 205 21.63 0.31 -21.74
C GLU A 205 21.10 -1.12 -21.74
N GLU A 206 20.74 -1.62 -22.92
CA GLU A 206 20.27 -3.00 -23.10
C GLU A 206 21.32 -4.01 -22.61
N GLY A 207 20.90 -5.00 -21.82
CA GLY A 207 21.81 -6.01 -21.27
C GLY A 207 22.59 -5.55 -20.02
N ALA A 208 22.34 -4.36 -19.48
CA ALA A 208 23.08 -3.85 -18.33
C ALA A 208 22.80 -4.68 -17.06
N THR A 209 23.86 -4.88 -16.27
CA THR A 209 23.78 -5.51 -14.94
C THR A 209 24.03 -4.48 -13.85
N ILE A 210 23.11 -4.41 -12.89
CA ILE A 210 23.16 -3.55 -11.72
C ILE A 210 23.55 -4.44 -10.53
N ASP A 211 24.80 -4.34 -10.12
CA ASP A 211 25.40 -5.18 -9.07
C ASP A 211 25.89 -4.39 -7.84
N GLN A 212 25.59 -3.08 -7.82
CA GLN A 212 25.83 -2.19 -6.70
C GLN A 212 24.51 -1.72 -6.11
N ASP A 213 24.51 -1.47 -4.80
CA ASP A 213 23.34 -0.92 -4.10
C ASP A 213 22.90 0.42 -4.72
N VAL A 214 21.60 0.57 -4.89
CA VAL A 214 20.95 1.77 -5.42
C VAL A 214 20.24 2.47 -4.27
N ASP A 215 20.83 3.58 -3.81
CA ASP A 215 20.22 4.44 -2.79
C ASP A 215 19.25 5.44 -3.44
N GLY A 216 18.00 4.99 -3.65
CA GLY A 216 16.93 5.73 -4.30
C GLY A 216 16.21 4.91 -5.35
N ILE A 217 15.52 5.59 -6.28
CA ILE A 217 14.73 4.90 -7.31
C ILE A 217 15.65 4.37 -8.41
N LEU A 218 15.43 3.09 -8.78
CA LEU A 218 15.96 2.47 -9.98
C LEU A 218 14.90 2.52 -11.08
N LEU A 219 15.14 3.32 -12.12
CA LEU A 219 14.26 3.45 -13.28
C LEU A 219 14.82 2.66 -14.46
N VAL A 220 14.15 1.55 -14.80
CA VAL A 220 14.47 0.68 -15.93
C VAL A 220 13.77 1.17 -17.19
N ALA A 221 14.56 1.47 -18.22
CA ALA A 221 14.12 2.08 -19.47
C ALA A 221 14.75 1.42 -20.71
N ALA A 222 15.33 0.23 -20.55
CA ALA A 222 15.85 -0.61 -21.63
C ALA A 222 15.50 -2.08 -21.37
N ASP A 223 15.74 -2.91 -22.38
CA ASP A 223 15.49 -4.35 -22.35
C ASP A 223 16.68 -5.12 -21.75
N ASP A 224 16.47 -6.38 -21.39
CA ASP A 224 17.48 -7.30 -20.86
C ASP A 224 18.27 -6.77 -19.64
N ILE A 225 17.60 -6.09 -18.71
CA ILE A 225 18.25 -5.57 -17.49
C ILE A 225 18.33 -6.66 -16.43
N THR A 226 19.48 -6.75 -15.77
CA THR A 226 19.69 -7.65 -14.62
C THR A 226 20.04 -6.85 -13.37
N VAL A 227 19.34 -7.09 -12.26
CA VAL A 227 19.73 -6.67 -10.91
C VAL A 227 20.27 -7.91 -10.20
N ASP A 228 21.55 -7.91 -9.83
CA ASP A 228 22.25 -9.07 -9.27
C ASP A 228 23.02 -8.70 -8.01
N GLY A 229 22.54 -9.13 -6.85
CA GLY A 229 23.25 -8.89 -5.58
C GLY A 229 23.08 -7.49 -4.99
N ALA A 230 22.27 -6.62 -5.60
CA ALA A 230 22.07 -5.24 -5.18
C ALA A 230 20.87 -5.07 -4.23
N ALA A 231 20.99 -4.16 -3.27
CA ALA A 231 19.87 -3.61 -2.53
C ALA A 231 19.35 -2.32 -3.22
N VAL A 232 18.03 -2.16 -3.32
CA VAL A 232 17.39 -0.94 -3.84
C VAL A 232 16.52 -0.34 -2.73
N SER A 233 16.89 0.83 -2.22
CA SER A 233 16.19 1.49 -1.10
C SER A 233 14.90 2.22 -1.54
N GLY A 234 14.84 2.64 -2.81
CA GLY A 234 13.67 3.23 -3.44
C GLY A 234 12.83 2.22 -4.23
N ASN A 235 11.89 2.75 -5.03
CA ASN A 235 11.12 1.91 -5.95
C ASN A 235 12.00 1.42 -7.11
N LEU A 236 11.73 0.21 -7.61
CA LEU A 236 12.19 -0.25 -8.91
C LEU A 236 11.03 -0.09 -9.91
N LEU A 237 11.23 0.74 -10.93
CA LEU A 237 10.20 1.06 -11.92
C LEU A 237 10.62 0.58 -13.30
N VAL A 238 9.86 -0.32 -13.91
CA VAL A 238 9.99 -0.69 -15.32
C VAL A 238 9.08 0.21 -16.14
N ALA A 239 9.67 1.21 -16.77
CA ALA A 239 8.96 2.24 -17.49
C ALA A 239 8.62 1.81 -18.94
N PRO A 240 7.57 2.36 -19.54
CA PRO A 240 7.20 2.07 -20.94
C PRO A 240 8.32 2.26 -21.96
N LYS A 241 9.32 3.11 -21.66
CA LYS A 241 10.51 3.29 -22.49
C LYS A 241 11.27 1.99 -22.76
N ALA A 242 11.22 1.03 -21.84
CA ALA A 242 11.90 -0.26 -21.97
C ALA A 242 11.30 -1.17 -23.06
N GLY A 243 10.17 -0.80 -23.67
CA GLY A 243 9.50 -1.64 -24.67
C GLY A 243 8.83 -2.83 -24.01
N GLU A 244 9.00 -4.05 -24.53
CA GLU A 244 8.48 -5.23 -23.85
C GLU A 244 9.20 -5.42 -22.51
N ALA A 245 10.52 -5.22 -22.45
CA ALA A 245 11.33 -5.32 -21.24
C ALA A 245 11.44 -6.74 -20.66
N ASN A 246 12.68 -7.17 -20.51
CA ASN A 246 13.10 -8.39 -19.85
C ASN A 246 13.94 -7.99 -18.63
N LEU A 247 13.36 -8.12 -17.44
CA LEU A 247 14.02 -7.78 -16.18
C LEU A 247 14.28 -9.06 -15.39
N THR A 248 15.53 -9.26 -14.99
CA THR A 248 15.91 -10.30 -14.02
C THR A 248 16.35 -9.65 -12.71
N VAL A 249 15.72 -10.02 -11.60
CA VAL A 249 16.11 -9.62 -10.25
C VAL A 249 16.56 -10.88 -9.51
N LYS A 250 17.83 -10.96 -9.13
CA LYS A 250 18.36 -12.13 -8.44
C LYS A 250 19.35 -11.76 -7.34
N ASN A 251 19.37 -12.55 -6.26
CA ASN A 251 20.20 -12.29 -5.08
C ASN A 251 20.00 -10.86 -4.50
N ALA A 252 18.86 -10.24 -4.75
CA ALA A 252 18.64 -8.81 -4.52
C ALA A 252 17.61 -8.56 -3.42
N ARG A 253 17.65 -7.36 -2.84
CA ARG A 253 16.65 -6.91 -1.87
C ARG A 253 16.03 -5.60 -2.34
N LEU A 254 14.73 -5.63 -2.60
CA LEU A 254 13.96 -4.43 -2.94
C LEU A 254 13.20 -3.99 -1.69
N GLU A 255 13.57 -2.85 -1.12
CA GLU A 255 12.97 -2.34 0.12
C GLU A 255 11.58 -1.74 -0.08
N ARG A 256 11.25 -1.39 -1.34
CA ARG A 256 9.97 -0.80 -1.72
C ARG A 256 9.38 -1.49 -2.94
N ASP A 257 8.53 -0.78 -3.67
CA ASP A 257 7.71 -1.35 -4.72
C ASP A 257 8.53 -1.67 -5.97
N LEU A 258 8.20 -2.80 -6.59
CA LEU A 258 8.58 -3.13 -7.96
C LEU A 258 7.36 -2.92 -8.85
N ARG A 259 7.38 -1.87 -9.69
CA ARG A 259 6.26 -1.57 -10.60
C ARG A 259 6.63 -1.84 -12.04
N VAL A 260 5.76 -2.55 -12.75
CA VAL A 260 5.89 -2.84 -14.17
C VAL A 260 4.75 -2.17 -14.92
N SER A 261 5.06 -1.05 -15.57
CA SER A 261 4.07 -0.22 -16.29
C SER A 261 4.06 -0.46 -17.81
N THR A 262 4.85 -1.39 -18.31
CA THR A 262 4.97 -1.67 -19.75
C THR A 262 4.28 -2.97 -20.16
N HIS A 263 3.88 -3.04 -21.43
CA HIS A 263 3.13 -4.16 -21.99
C HIS A 263 4.06 -5.28 -22.47
N GLY A 264 3.68 -6.54 -22.22
CA GLY A 264 4.45 -7.70 -22.68
C GLY A 264 5.72 -7.98 -21.86
N ALA A 265 5.88 -7.35 -20.70
CA ALA A 265 7.07 -7.49 -19.88
C ALA A 265 7.30 -8.89 -19.37
N THR A 266 8.56 -9.32 -19.43
CA THR A 266 9.01 -10.57 -18.82
C THR A 266 9.86 -10.22 -17.60
N LEU A 267 9.42 -10.66 -16.43
CA LEU A 267 10.10 -10.43 -15.16
C LEU A 267 10.46 -11.77 -14.53
N THR A 268 11.72 -11.94 -14.15
CA THR A 268 12.17 -13.07 -13.34
C THR A 268 12.67 -12.54 -12.00
N VAL A 269 12.15 -13.06 -10.89
CA VAL A 269 12.65 -12.77 -9.53
C VAL A 269 13.10 -14.10 -8.92
N ALA A 270 14.35 -14.21 -8.48
CA ALA A 270 14.90 -15.43 -7.88
C ALA A 270 15.83 -15.11 -6.71
N ASP A 271 15.85 -15.93 -5.66
CA ASP A 271 16.72 -15.70 -4.48
C ASP A 271 16.69 -14.25 -3.98
N SER A 272 15.52 -13.61 -4.04
CA SER A 272 15.35 -12.17 -3.80
C SER A 272 14.12 -11.88 -2.98
N GLN A 273 14.18 -10.81 -2.19
CA GLN A 273 13.06 -10.35 -1.36
C GLN A 273 12.54 -9.01 -1.87
N VAL A 274 11.22 -8.89 -2.02
CA VAL A 274 10.52 -7.62 -2.28
C VAL A 274 9.64 -7.30 -1.07
N GLU A 275 10.01 -6.26 -0.33
CA GLU A 275 9.28 -5.82 0.87
C GLU A 275 8.03 -4.98 0.54
N GLY A 276 8.10 -4.22 -0.55
CA GLY A 276 6.96 -3.50 -1.11
C GLY A 276 6.05 -4.38 -1.98
N ASP A 277 5.24 -3.73 -2.80
CA ASP A 277 4.36 -4.43 -3.73
C ASP A 277 5.09 -4.69 -5.04
N VAL A 278 4.92 -5.90 -5.58
CA VAL A 278 5.13 -6.16 -7.00
C VAL A 278 3.82 -5.86 -7.72
N ALA A 279 3.80 -4.84 -8.57
CA ALA A 279 2.60 -4.44 -9.33
C ALA A 279 2.82 -4.62 -10.83
N LEU A 280 2.02 -5.49 -11.45
CA LEU A 280 2.02 -5.74 -12.88
C LEU A 280 0.84 -4.98 -13.51
N SER A 281 1.05 -3.72 -13.87
CA SER A 281 0.00 -2.85 -14.39
C SER A 281 -0.09 -2.84 -15.92
N GLY A 282 0.98 -3.24 -16.63
CA GLY A 282 0.94 -3.42 -18.07
C GLY A 282 0.34 -4.76 -18.49
N ASP A 283 -0.46 -4.77 -19.56
CA ASP A 283 -1.07 -5.99 -20.10
C ASP A 283 -0.04 -7.00 -20.63
N ARG A 284 -0.41 -8.28 -20.62
CA ARG A 284 0.40 -9.41 -21.11
C ARG A 284 1.77 -9.54 -20.43
N ALA A 285 1.91 -9.07 -19.19
CA ALA A 285 3.13 -9.27 -18.42
C ALA A 285 3.27 -10.74 -18.00
N SER A 286 4.49 -11.26 -18.00
CA SER A 286 4.86 -12.58 -17.51
C SER A 286 5.82 -12.44 -16.34
N LEU A 287 5.41 -12.91 -15.16
CA LEU A 287 6.24 -12.95 -13.96
C LEU A 287 6.62 -14.39 -13.63
N THR A 288 7.91 -14.66 -13.46
CA THR A 288 8.44 -15.92 -12.93
C THR A 288 9.10 -15.66 -11.58
N LEU A 289 8.60 -16.31 -10.54
CA LEU A 289 9.21 -16.34 -9.21
C LEU A 289 9.98 -17.64 -9.08
N GLY A 290 11.30 -17.57 -9.25
CA GLY A 290 12.19 -18.70 -9.05
C GLY A 290 12.38 -19.04 -7.58
N SER A 291 13.04 -20.17 -7.30
CA SER A 291 13.39 -20.58 -5.94
C SER A 291 13.99 -19.44 -5.12
N GLY A 292 13.61 -19.33 -3.85
CA GLY A 292 14.10 -18.30 -2.93
C GLY A 292 13.47 -16.92 -3.11
N ALA A 293 12.62 -16.70 -4.11
CA ALA A 293 11.88 -15.46 -4.26
C ALA A 293 10.78 -15.30 -3.19
N GLN A 294 10.73 -14.15 -2.53
CA GLN A 294 9.77 -13.85 -1.47
C GLN A 294 9.10 -12.49 -1.71
N LEU A 295 7.78 -12.52 -1.88
CA LEU A 295 6.97 -11.32 -2.12
C LEU A 295 5.95 -11.16 -0.99
N ALA A 296 5.92 -9.98 -0.38
CA ALA A 296 4.86 -9.63 0.55
C ALA A 296 3.51 -9.43 -0.17
N ARG A 297 3.51 -8.70 -1.29
CA ARG A 297 2.30 -8.44 -2.06
C ARG A 297 2.58 -8.48 -3.56
N LEU A 298 1.73 -9.16 -4.29
CA LEU A 298 1.70 -9.21 -5.75
C LEU A 298 0.34 -8.73 -6.23
N ALA A 299 0.29 -7.60 -6.93
CA ALA A 299 -0.90 -7.08 -7.58
C ALA A 299 -0.79 -7.26 -9.10
N VAL A 300 -1.84 -7.82 -9.72
CA VAL A 300 -1.92 -7.99 -11.17
C VAL A 300 -3.12 -7.22 -11.70
N ASP A 301 -2.84 -6.10 -12.36
CA ASP A 301 -3.84 -5.21 -12.94
C ASP A 301 -3.88 -5.27 -14.48
N GLY A 302 -2.78 -5.71 -15.11
CA GLY A 302 -2.69 -5.87 -16.55
C GLY A 302 -3.37 -7.15 -17.05
N ALA A 303 -4.27 -7.03 -18.02
CA ALA A 303 -5.03 -8.15 -18.56
C ALA A 303 -4.16 -9.12 -19.38
N GLY A 304 -4.48 -10.40 -19.31
CA GLY A 304 -3.79 -11.45 -20.07
C GLY A 304 -2.36 -11.73 -19.57
N SER A 305 -2.06 -11.31 -18.34
CA SER A 305 -0.78 -11.57 -17.69
C SER A 305 -0.68 -13.02 -17.21
N SER A 306 0.55 -13.49 -17.00
CA SER A 306 0.84 -14.80 -16.43
C SER A 306 1.82 -14.71 -15.27
N VAL A 307 1.62 -15.54 -14.25
CA VAL A 307 2.48 -15.66 -13.08
C VAL A 307 2.88 -17.12 -12.89
N SER A 308 4.17 -17.41 -12.77
CA SER A 308 4.69 -18.72 -12.42
C SER A 308 5.38 -18.62 -11.07
N VAL A 309 4.88 -19.34 -10.07
CA VAL A 309 5.48 -19.41 -8.73
C VAL A 309 6.18 -20.75 -8.59
N GLU A 310 7.49 -20.80 -8.77
CA GLU A 310 8.25 -22.05 -8.75
C GLU A 310 8.40 -22.62 -7.33
N SER A 311 8.81 -23.88 -7.24
CA SER A 311 9.09 -24.52 -5.95
C SER A 311 10.17 -23.75 -5.18
N GLY A 312 9.87 -23.41 -3.92
CA GLY A 312 10.76 -22.62 -3.06
C GLY A 312 10.54 -21.11 -3.13
N ALA A 313 9.63 -20.63 -4.00
CA ALA A 313 9.14 -19.26 -3.98
C ALA A 313 7.88 -19.12 -3.11
N SER A 314 7.65 -17.92 -2.57
CA SER A 314 6.46 -17.62 -1.78
C SER A 314 5.88 -16.23 -2.07
N VAL A 315 4.55 -16.17 -2.12
CA VAL A 315 3.77 -14.92 -2.18
C VAL A 315 2.83 -14.90 -0.97
N GLU A 316 2.91 -13.85 -0.15
CA GLU A 316 2.02 -13.71 1.00
C GLU A 316 0.60 -13.33 0.54
N THR A 317 0.43 -12.23 -0.19
CA THR A 317 -0.87 -11.88 -0.81
C THR A 317 -0.73 -11.68 -2.30
N LEU A 318 -1.51 -12.44 -3.07
CA LEU A 318 -1.78 -12.22 -4.50
C LEU A 318 -3.13 -11.50 -4.64
N THR A 319 -3.17 -10.33 -5.27
CA THR A 319 -4.41 -9.64 -5.64
C THR A 319 -4.53 -9.62 -7.16
N ALA A 320 -5.53 -10.32 -7.70
CA ALA A 320 -5.83 -10.38 -9.12
C ALA A 320 -6.96 -9.42 -9.48
N ARG A 321 -6.63 -8.23 -10.00
CA ARG A 321 -7.58 -7.21 -10.46
C ARG A 321 -7.86 -7.25 -11.95
N ALA A 322 -7.19 -8.16 -12.66
CA ALA A 322 -7.46 -8.49 -14.05
C ALA A 322 -7.33 -10.00 -14.30
N ALA A 323 -7.83 -10.45 -15.45
CA ALA A 323 -7.69 -11.83 -15.89
C ALA A 323 -6.20 -12.21 -15.97
N VAL A 324 -5.80 -13.21 -15.18
CA VAL A 324 -4.42 -13.68 -15.04
C VAL A 324 -4.38 -15.20 -14.97
N LYS A 325 -3.35 -15.79 -15.57
CA LYS A 325 -3.03 -17.22 -15.39
C LYS A 325 -1.90 -17.38 -14.39
N VAL A 326 -2.14 -18.11 -13.30
CA VAL A 326 -1.16 -18.41 -12.27
C VAL A 326 -0.84 -19.90 -12.27
N ASP A 327 0.43 -20.26 -12.40
CA ASP A 327 0.94 -21.63 -12.18
C ASP A 327 1.73 -21.65 -10.86
N ASN A 328 1.14 -22.23 -9.81
CA ASN A 328 1.71 -22.22 -8.47
C ASN A 328 2.32 -23.58 -8.09
N GLN A 329 3.63 -23.70 -8.15
CA GLN A 329 4.40 -24.83 -7.60
C GLN A 329 5.05 -24.51 -6.24
N GLY A 330 5.06 -23.24 -5.84
CA GLY A 330 5.56 -22.72 -4.58
C GLY A 330 4.48 -22.63 -3.49
N ALA A 331 4.42 -21.49 -2.81
CA ALA A 331 3.42 -21.17 -1.81
C ALA A 331 2.75 -19.82 -2.09
N ILE A 332 1.42 -19.78 -2.01
CA ILE A 332 0.63 -18.56 -1.99
C ILE A 332 -0.23 -18.61 -0.73
N ASN A 333 -0.06 -17.66 0.20
CA ASN A 333 -0.85 -17.68 1.43
C ASN A 333 -2.28 -17.21 1.17
N LYS A 334 -2.46 -16.00 0.62
CA LYS A 334 -3.78 -15.44 0.29
C LYS A 334 -3.87 -15.08 -1.20
N ALA A 335 -4.96 -15.47 -1.84
CA ALA A 335 -5.35 -14.99 -3.17
C ALA A 335 -6.66 -14.20 -3.06
N GLU A 336 -6.61 -12.91 -3.41
CA GLU A 336 -7.75 -12.00 -3.53
C GLU A 336 -8.12 -11.86 -5.00
N VAL A 337 -9.25 -12.43 -5.39
CA VAL A 337 -9.75 -12.46 -6.76
C VAL A 337 -10.78 -11.36 -6.94
N GLN A 338 -10.43 -10.33 -7.73
CA GLN A 338 -11.25 -9.15 -7.98
C GLN A 338 -11.62 -8.98 -9.47
N ALA A 339 -11.30 -9.97 -10.29
CA ALA A 339 -11.65 -9.99 -11.72
C ALA A 339 -12.06 -11.38 -12.18
N ASP A 340 -12.92 -11.42 -13.19
CA ASP A 340 -13.31 -12.66 -13.85
C ASP A 340 -12.15 -13.29 -14.64
N ASN A 341 -12.28 -14.59 -14.91
CA ASN A 341 -11.34 -15.37 -15.73
C ASN A 341 -9.92 -15.45 -15.12
N VAL A 342 -9.83 -15.43 -13.80
CA VAL A 342 -8.58 -15.77 -13.09
C VAL A 342 -8.39 -17.28 -13.10
N VAL A 343 -7.25 -17.73 -13.61
CA VAL A 343 -6.88 -19.14 -13.67
C VAL A 343 -5.81 -19.43 -12.64
N LEU A 344 -6.05 -20.40 -11.75
CA LEU A 344 -5.11 -20.86 -10.72
C LEU A 344 -4.80 -22.35 -10.90
N ASP A 345 -3.61 -22.64 -11.40
CA ASP A 345 -3.07 -23.99 -11.59
C ASP A 345 -2.04 -24.35 -10.51
N GLY A 346 -1.80 -25.65 -10.33
CA GLY A 346 -0.83 -26.18 -9.38
C GLY A 346 -1.38 -26.29 -7.95
N LYS A 347 -0.53 -26.00 -6.96
CA LYS A 347 -0.89 -25.98 -5.54
C LYS A 347 -1.91 -24.87 -5.29
N ARG A 348 -2.98 -25.22 -4.59
CA ARG A 348 -4.00 -24.25 -4.18
C ARG A 348 -3.40 -23.23 -3.19
N PRO A 349 -3.75 -21.92 -3.28
CA PRO A 349 -3.46 -20.97 -2.21
C PRO A 349 -4.06 -21.39 -0.88
N ALA A 350 -3.47 -21.00 0.26
CA ALA A 350 -4.01 -21.36 1.57
C ALA A 350 -5.39 -20.74 1.82
N HIS A 351 -5.60 -19.51 1.35
CA HIS A 351 -6.86 -18.79 1.39
C HIS A 351 -7.19 -18.21 0.01
N VAL A 352 -8.45 -18.31 -0.40
CA VAL A 352 -8.98 -17.68 -1.61
C VAL A 352 -10.19 -16.84 -1.21
N GLU A 353 -10.10 -15.54 -1.43
CA GLU A 353 -11.19 -14.58 -1.28
C GLU A 353 -11.61 -14.10 -2.66
N VAL A 354 -12.91 -14.07 -2.94
CA VAL A 354 -13.47 -13.61 -4.21
C VAL A 354 -14.33 -12.41 -3.91
N ALA A 355 -14.12 -11.31 -4.64
CA ALA A 355 -14.94 -10.12 -4.53
C ALA A 355 -16.40 -10.40 -4.93
N ASP A 356 -17.32 -9.59 -4.42
CA ASP A 356 -18.73 -9.68 -4.79
C ASP A 356 -18.90 -9.50 -6.31
N ASP A 357 -19.85 -10.24 -6.89
CA ASP A 357 -20.16 -10.27 -8.32
C ASP A 357 -19.02 -10.73 -9.26
N VAL A 358 -17.91 -11.26 -8.72
CA VAL A 358 -16.82 -11.86 -9.48
C VAL A 358 -16.95 -13.38 -9.50
N ALA A 359 -16.74 -14.00 -10.67
CA ALA A 359 -16.72 -15.46 -10.79
C ALA A 359 -15.55 -16.08 -10.00
N PRO A 360 -15.76 -17.20 -9.27
CA PRO A 360 -14.67 -17.90 -8.62
C PRO A 360 -13.54 -18.27 -9.60
N PRO A 361 -12.27 -18.24 -9.17
CA PRO A 361 -11.17 -18.64 -10.04
C PRO A 361 -11.30 -20.12 -10.44
N GLN A 362 -10.81 -20.46 -11.63
CA GLN A 362 -10.83 -21.84 -12.13
C GLN A 362 -9.41 -22.36 -12.38
N ASN A 363 -9.20 -23.66 -12.42
CA ASN A 363 -7.97 -24.24 -12.99
C ASN A 363 -8.10 -24.34 -14.52
N SER A 364 -7.00 -24.71 -15.20
CA SER A 364 -6.97 -24.91 -16.65
C SER A 364 -7.91 -26.02 -17.15
N GLU A 365 -8.42 -26.88 -16.27
CA GLU A 365 -9.40 -27.93 -16.57
C GLU A 365 -10.86 -27.44 -16.45
N GLY A 366 -11.06 -26.21 -15.95
CA GLY A 366 -12.37 -25.58 -15.76
C GLY A 366 -13.02 -25.88 -14.40
N GLU A 367 -12.27 -26.43 -13.45
CA GLU A 367 -12.74 -26.70 -12.10
C GLU A 367 -12.55 -25.46 -11.21
N GLU A 368 -13.54 -25.15 -10.38
CA GLU A 368 -13.46 -24.01 -9.45
C GLU A 368 -12.42 -24.25 -8.35
N VAL A 369 -11.65 -23.21 -8.05
CA VAL A 369 -10.63 -23.18 -7.00
C VAL A 369 -11.19 -22.43 -5.79
N THR A 370 -11.95 -23.13 -4.94
CA THR A 370 -12.63 -22.54 -3.78
C THR A 370 -11.87 -22.74 -2.47
N GLY A 371 -12.04 -21.82 -1.52
CA GLY A 371 -11.37 -21.83 -0.22
C GLY A 371 -11.90 -22.89 0.75
N SER A 372 -11.32 -24.09 0.68
CA SER A 372 -10.98 -25.03 1.78
C SER A 372 -10.78 -26.42 1.17
N GLU A 373 -9.72 -27.13 1.56
CA GLU A 373 -9.81 -28.59 1.52
C GLU A 373 -9.09 -29.27 2.67
N ASP A 374 -9.79 -30.30 3.11
CA ASP A 374 -9.51 -31.25 4.15
C ASP A 374 -8.18 -31.98 3.91
N SER A 375 -7.57 -32.33 5.02
CA SER A 375 -6.32 -33.07 5.17
C SER A 375 -6.06 -34.19 4.15
N GLN A 376 -4.87 -34.18 3.54
CA GLN A 376 -4.13 -35.43 3.27
C GLN A 376 -2.61 -35.20 3.08
N GLU A 377 -1.86 -35.54 4.12
CA GLU A 377 -0.46 -36.00 4.02
C GLU A 377 -0.39 -37.28 3.17
N PRO A 378 0.72 -37.60 2.47
CA PRO A 378 1.94 -38.04 3.19
C PRO A 378 3.29 -37.75 2.50
N GLY A 379 4.40 -37.74 3.26
CA GLY A 379 5.71 -38.06 2.70
C GLY A 379 6.96 -37.53 3.39
N GLN A 380 7.27 -38.06 4.56
CA GLN A 380 8.54 -37.91 5.28
C GLN A 380 9.78 -38.31 4.44
N GLY A 381 10.81 -37.46 4.41
CA GLY A 381 12.15 -37.78 3.90
C GLY A 381 13.13 -36.63 4.08
N GLY A 382 13.91 -36.65 5.17
CA GLY A 382 14.81 -35.55 5.57
C GLY A 382 16.20 -35.54 4.93
N GLY A 383 16.97 -34.50 5.26
CA GLY A 383 18.43 -34.50 5.12
C GLY A 383 19.11 -33.14 4.86
N GLY A 384 19.37 -32.37 5.91
CA GLY A 384 20.67 -31.75 6.24
C GLY A 384 21.40 -30.75 5.31
N SER A 385 21.64 -29.56 5.90
CA SER A 385 22.91 -28.79 5.96
C SER A 385 23.23 -27.71 4.90
N GLY A 386 23.17 -26.44 5.32
CA GLY A 386 24.36 -25.64 5.63
C GLY A 386 24.82 -24.52 4.66
N GLY A 387 24.69 -23.26 5.11
CA GLY A 387 25.50 -22.07 4.74
C GLY A 387 24.92 -21.19 3.62
N GLY A 388 24.87 -19.86 3.67
CA GLY A 388 25.37 -18.84 4.61
C GLY A 388 25.80 -17.58 3.83
N GLY A 389 25.22 -16.41 4.17
CA GLY A 389 25.64 -15.05 3.77
C GLY A 389 24.77 -14.40 2.69
N GLY A 390 24.30 -13.16 2.77
CA GLY A 390 24.40 -12.11 3.79
C GLY A 390 23.38 -11.02 3.43
N SER A 391 22.18 -11.17 3.98
CA SER A 391 21.03 -10.28 3.88
C SER A 391 21.21 -9.04 4.75
N VAL A 392 20.52 -7.94 4.44
CA VAL A 392 20.10 -7.00 5.49
C VAL A 392 19.16 -7.81 6.39
N SER A 393 19.71 -8.34 7.48
CA SER A 393 19.14 -9.49 8.17
C SER A 393 17.89 -9.08 8.92
N GLU A 394 16.75 -9.66 8.54
CA GLU A 394 15.69 -9.94 9.52
C GLU A 394 16.23 -11.06 10.39
N GLU A 395 16.79 -10.68 11.53
CA GLU A 395 17.29 -11.66 12.48
C GLU A 395 16.12 -12.21 13.27
N ALA A 396 15.94 -13.53 13.20
CA ALA A 396 15.08 -14.22 14.13
C ALA A 396 15.58 -13.95 15.54
N VAL A 397 14.74 -13.32 16.37
CA VAL A 397 15.06 -13.06 17.77
C VAL A 397 14.64 -14.28 18.57
N ALA A 398 15.62 -15.00 19.11
CA ALA A 398 15.39 -16.14 19.99
C ALA A 398 14.88 -15.70 21.37
N GLY A 399 14.38 -16.65 22.16
CA GLY A 399 13.94 -16.39 23.54
C GLY A 399 12.59 -15.66 23.64
N ILE A 400 11.81 -15.61 22.56
CA ILE A 400 10.44 -15.07 22.58
C ILE A 400 9.49 -16.21 22.27
N VAL A 401 8.58 -16.48 23.20
CA VAL A 401 7.64 -17.60 23.10
C VAL A 401 6.21 -17.12 23.32
N GLY A 402 5.28 -17.75 22.60
CA GLY A 402 3.86 -17.57 22.83
C GLY A 402 3.49 -18.26 24.15
N VAL A 403 2.71 -17.58 24.98
CA VAL A 403 2.24 -18.12 26.26
C VAL A 403 0.77 -18.43 26.13
N ARG A 404 0.45 -19.69 26.42
CA ARG A 404 -0.93 -20.20 26.40
C ARG A 404 -1.82 -19.36 27.32
N PRO A 405 -3.07 -19.07 26.93
CA PRO A 405 -4.01 -18.38 27.79
C PRO A 405 -4.27 -19.16 29.08
N VAL A 406 -4.47 -18.46 30.18
CA VAL A 406 -4.79 -19.06 31.49
C VAL A 406 -6.13 -18.51 31.95
N ASP A 407 -7.15 -19.37 32.00
CA ASP A 407 -8.43 -19.04 32.61
C ASP A 407 -8.36 -19.20 34.13
N GLN A 408 -8.66 -18.14 34.87
CA GLN A 408 -8.75 -18.20 36.33
C GLN A 408 -10.06 -18.84 36.82
N ASP A 409 -11.10 -18.88 35.97
CA ASP A 409 -12.45 -19.32 36.35
C ASP A 409 -12.93 -20.59 35.60
N GLY A 410 -12.16 -21.07 34.60
CA GLY A 410 -12.59 -22.09 33.64
C GLY A 410 -11.71 -23.34 33.56
N VAL A 411 -11.93 -24.14 32.51
CA VAL A 411 -11.25 -25.42 32.27
C VAL A 411 -10.14 -25.20 31.23
N GLU A 412 -8.89 -25.47 31.60
CA GLU A 412 -7.71 -25.18 30.79
C GLU A 412 -7.67 -25.91 29.43
N GLU A 413 -8.44 -26.99 29.25
CA GLU A 413 -8.43 -27.82 28.04
C GLU A 413 -8.99 -27.11 26.80
N ASP A 414 -9.82 -26.09 26.96
CA ASP A 414 -10.44 -25.35 25.84
C ASP A 414 -9.56 -24.19 25.33
N MET A 415 -8.38 -23.95 25.93
CA MET A 415 -7.49 -22.86 25.54
C MET A 415 -6.56 -23.22 24.39
N PRO A 416 -6.54 -22.45 23.28
CA PRO A 416 -5.70 -22.73 22.12
C PRO A 416 -4.22 -22.56 22.46
N SER A 417 -3.35 -23.16 21.65
CA SER A 417 -1.91 -22.87 21.73
C SER A 417 -1.62 -21.49 21.13
N VAL A 418 -0.58 -20.85 21.65
CA VAL A 418 -0.10 -19.55 21.17
C VAL A 418 1.32 -19.74 20.67
N THR A 419 1.58 -19.30 19.45
CA THR A 419 2.93 -19.25 18.90
C THR A 419 3.37 -17.80 18.75
N ALA A 420 4.67 -17.56 18.95
CA ALA A 420 5.29 -16.26 18.73
C ALA A 420 6.43 -16.41 17.72
N LYS A 421 6.45 -15.52 16.73
CA LYS A 421 7.58 -15.35 15.82
C LYS A 421 8.13 -13.95 16.00
N ALA A 422 9.40 -13.85 16.38
CA ALA A 422 10.04 -12.57 16.60
C ALA A 422 11.14 -12.28 15.59
N THR A 423 11.12 -11.07 15.03
CA THR A 423 12.10 -10.61 14.04
C THR A 423 12.58 -9.20 14.37
N LYS A 424 13.85 -8.92 14.08
CA LYS A 424 14.41 -7.57 14.14
C LYS A 424 14.97 -7.21 12.77
N LYS A 425 14.44 -6.16 12.15
CA LYS A 425 15.01 -5.60 10.93
C LYS A 425 16.22 -4.74 11.26
N THR A 426 17.26 -4.80 10.42
CA THR A 426 18.40 -3.87 10.51
C THR A 426 17.90 -2.44 10.31
N GLY A 427 18.26 -1.53 11.21
CA GLY A 427 17.79 -0.13 11.20
C GLY A 427 16.53 0.14 12.04
N GLU A 428 15.80 -0.91 12.47
CA GLU A 428 14.72 -0.76 13.44
C GLU A 428 15.25 -0.77 14.88
N ASN A 429 14.73 0.14 15.70
CA ASN A 429 15.05 0.23 17.12
C ASN A 429 14.18 -0.68 18.01
N PHE A 430 13.28 -1.46 17.40
CA PHE A 430 12.38 -2.39 18.08
C PHE A 430 12.38 -3.77 17.42
N VAL A 431 11.86 -4.75 18.14
CA VAL A 431 11.65 -6.13 17.69
C VAL A 431 10.16 -6.33 17.40
N ARG A 432 9.83 -6.96 16.27
CA ARG A 432 8.45 -7.31 15.93
C ARG A 432 8.15 -8.69 16.48
N ILE A 433 6.97 -8.87 17.06
CA ILE A 433 6.48 -10.16 17.55
C ILE A 433 5.13 -10.43 16.89
N ALA A 434 5.05 -11.41 16.01
CA ALA A 434 3.78 -11.89 15.48
C ALA A 434 3.26 -13.01 16.38
N LEU A 435 2.08 -12.82 16.98
CA LEU A 435 1.37 -13.85 17.72
C LEU A 435 0.32 -14.51 16.84
N SER A 436 0.20 -15.83 16.96
CA SER A 436 -0.89 -16.57 16.32
C SER A 436 -1.42 -17.69 17.20
N THR A 437 -2.69 -18.06 16.98
CA THR A 437 -3.35 -19.15 17.71
C THR A 437 -3.90 -20.21 16.78
N ASP A 438 -3.83 -21.47 17.20
CA ASP A 438 -4.35 -22.62 16.45
C ASP A 438 -5.87 -22.79 16.56
N GLY A 439 -6.51 -22.01 17.43
CA GLY A 439 -7.95 -21.95 17.60
C GLY A 439 -8.40 -20.62 18.19
N VAL A 440 -9.72 -20.48 18.34
CA VAL A 440 -10.37 -19.30 18.92
C VAL A 440 -10.03 -19.20 20.40
N VAL A 441 -9.49 -18.06 20.83
CA VAL A 441 -9.27 -17.74 22.24
C VAL A 441 -10.61 -17.31 22.85
N PRO A 442 -11.24 -18.10 23.73
CA PRO A 442 -12.53 -17.71 24.33
C PRO A 442 -12.37 -16.47 25.22
N ILE A 443 -13.47 -15.74 25.44
CA ILE A 443 -13.50 -14.68 26.46
C ILE A 443 -13.39 -15.33 27.83
N HIS A 444 -12.31 -15.04 28.55
CA HIS A 444 -12.01 -15.64 29.85
C HIS A 444 -11.42 -14.63 30.82
N GLN A 445 -11.37 -15.02 32.10
CA GLN A 445 -10.82 -14.19 33.16
C GLN A 445 -9.30 -14.37 33.25
N SER A 446 -8.54 -13.31 32.96
CA SER A 446 -7.08 -13.29 33.16
C SER A 446 -6.72 -12.76 34.55
N GLU A 447 -5.58 -13.19 35.09
CA GLU A 447 -5.11 -12.79 36.43
C GLU A 447 -4.96 -11.26 36.53
N GLY A 448 -5.62 -10.64 37.52
CA GLY A 448 -5.52 -9.20 37.79
C GLY A 448 -6.11 -8.28 36.71
N ALA A 449 -6.76 -8.83 35.67
CA ALA A 449 -7.41 -8.09 34.59
C ALA A 449 -8.92 -8.35 34.57
N GLY A 450 -9.65 -7.82 33.59
CA GLY A 450 -11.05 -8.18 33.35
C GLY A 450 -11.19 -9.34 32.37
N LYS A 451 -12.42 -9.66 31.96
CA LYS A 451 -12.63 -10.67 30.92
C LYS A 451 -12.13 -10.19 29.56
N GLY A 452 -11.59 -11.10 28.76
CA GLY A 452 -11.16 -10.82 27.39
C GLY A 452 -10.56 -12.03 26.69
N ALA A 453 -10.23 -11.87 25.41
CA ALA A 453 -9.47 -12.85 24.64
C ALA A 453 -7.98 -12.63 24.88
N TRP A 454 -7.50 -13.06 26.05
CA TRP A 454 -6.12 -12.83 26.48
C TRP A 454 -5.16 -13.86 25.88
N VAL A 455 -4.06 -13.38 25.29
CA VAL A 455 -2.92 -14.21 24.87
C VAL A 455 -1.64 -13.67 25.48
N GLY A 456 -0.70 -14.54 25.79
CA GLY A 456 0.55 -14.12 26.41
C GLY A 456 1.74 -14.17 25.45
N VAL A 457 2.73 -13.35 25.75
CA VAL A 457 4.08 -13.42 25.20
C VAL A 457 5.07 -13.41 26.34
N ALA A 458 6.06 -14.31 26.28
CA ALA A 458 7.16 -14.38 27.22
C ALA A 458 8.47 -14.02 26.52
N ILE A 459 9.22 -13.10 27.12
CA ILE A 459 10.53 -12.64 26.68
C ILE A 459 11.55 -13.17 27.69
N GLU A 460 12.44 -14.04 27.24
CA GLU A 460 13.44 -14.70 28.06
C GLU A 460 14.49 -13.71 28.58
N ALA A 461 14.86 -13.88 29.84
CA ALA A 461 15.93 -13.14 30.48
C ALA A 461 17.30 -13.66 29.98
N PRO A 462 18.36 -12.83 30.01
CA PRO A 462 19.72 -13.28 29.70
C PRO A 462 20.16 -14.49 30.54
N GLU A 463 21.00 -15.39 29.98
CA GLU A 463 21.40 -16.67 30.61
C GLU A 463 21.99 -16.56 32.03
N ASP A 464 22.59 -15.42 32.39
CA ASP A 464 23.19 -15.16 33.72
C ASP A 464 22.38 -14.15 34.56
N TYR A 465 21.09 -13.98 34.27
CA TYR A 465 20.26 -13.02 34.99
C TYR A 465 19.88 -13.52 36.38
N GLU A 466 20.53 -12.98 37.40
CA GLU A 466 20.36 -13.39 38.82
C GLU A 466 19.31 -12.58 39.58
N GLN A 467 18.89 -11.44 39.04
CA GLN A 467 17.93 -10.58 39.72
C GLN A 467 16.53 -11.18 39.66
N GLY A 468 15.70 -10.89 40.67
CA GLY A 468 14.32 -11.37 40.73
C GLY A 468 13.32 -10.52 39.95
N THR A 469 13.74 -9.39 39.38
CA THR A 469 12.84 -8.40 38.76
C THR A 469 13.41 -7.80 37.48
N PHE A 470 12.56 -7.26 36.61
CA PHE A 470 12.94 -6.48 35.42
C PHE A 470 12.17 -5.15 35.38
N GLN A 471 12.67 -4.18 34.60
CA GLN A 471 11.97 -2.93 34.32
C GLN A 471 11.20 -3.02 33.00
N TYR A 472 10.03 -2.38 32.90
CA TYR A 472 9.26 -2.40 31.66
C TYR A 472 8.38 -1.16 31.41
N HIS A 473 7.92 -1.05 30.16
CA HIS A 473 6.72 -0.30 29.74
C HIS A 473 5.80 -1.24 28.98
N PHE A 474 4.48 -1.09 29.17
CA PHE A 474 3.48 -1.88 28.46
C PHE A 474 2.23 -1.03 28.20
N GLY A 475 1.96 -0.72 26.94
CA GLY A 475 0.93 0.25 26.57
C GLY A 475 0.41 0.10 25.13
N THR A 476 -0.56 0.94 24.80
CA THR A 476 -1.12 1.08 23.45
C THR A 476 -0.22 1.91 22.53
N GLU A 477 0.72 2.67 23.11
CA GLU A 477 1.68 3.52 22.40
C GLU A 477 3.12 3.16 22.81
N ALA A 478 4.05 3.40 21.89
CA ALA A 478 5.48 3.17 22.11
C ALA A 478 6.05 4.09 23.20
N SER A 479 6.99 3.58 23.98
CA SER A 479 7.81 4.36 24.92
C SER A 479 9.23 3.83 24.95
N ALA A 480 10.23 4.70 24.92
CA ALA A 480 11.62 4.31 25.11
C ALA A 480 11.97 4.06 26.59
N GLU A 481 11.13 4.53 27.52
CA GLU A 481 11.40 4.45 28.95
C GLU A 481 10.69 3.26 29.58
N ALA A 482 11.46 2.40 30.26
CA ALA A 482 10.96 1.31 31.09
C ALA A 482 10.87 1.75 32.57
N THR A 483 9.74 2.33 32.95
CA THR A 483 9.55 2.97 34.27
C THR A 483 8.87 2.08 35.32
N GLN A 484 8.24 0.99 34.89
CA GLN A 484 7.56 0.02 35.75
C GLN A 484 8.52 -1.12 36.11
N SER A 485 8.19 -1.91 37.14
CA SER A 485 9.00 -3.05 37.59
C SER A 485 8.10 -4.25 37.90
N ALA A 486 8.51 -5.45 37.50
CA ALA A 486 7.80 -6.70 37.74
C ALA A 486 8.78 -7.83 38.11
N ALA A 487 8.27 -8.85 38.81
CA ALA A 487 9.03 -10.06 39.12
C ALA A 487 9.17 -10.96 37.87
N ILE A 488 10.27 -11.70 37.81
CA ILE A 488 10.47 -12.74 36.79
C ILE A 488 9.52 -13.90 37.01
N THR A 489 9.10 -14.51 35.90
CA THR A 489 8.31 -15.73 35.88
C THR A 489 9.19 -16.92 35.51
N GLU A 490 9.16 -17.98 36.33
CA GLU A 490 9.76 -19.29 36.04
C GLU A 490 8.63 -20.31 35.99
N ASP A 491 8.21 -20.69 34.78
CA ASP A 491 7.11 -21.61 34.56
C ASP A 491 7.47 -22.63 33.48
N SER A 492 7.47 -23.91 33.87
CA SER A 492 7.79 -25.03 32.97
C SER A 492 6.84 -25.19 31.78
N SER A 493 5.64 -24.60 31.83
CA SER A 493 4.69 -24.57 30.72
C SER A 493 5.07 -23.56 29.63
N ILE A 494 5.85 -22.54 29.97
CA ILE A 494 6.39 -21.54 29.04
C ILE A 494 7.70 -22.04 28.44
N GLY A 495 8.59 -22.57 29.28
CA GLY A 495 9.91 -23.06 28.88
C GLY A 495 10.84 -23.27 30.07
N GLN A 496 12.04 -23.79 29.80
CA GLN A 496 13.10 -23.91 30.81
C GLN A 496 13.85 -22.58 30.86
N GLY A 497 13.39 -21.61 31.65
CA GLY A 497 14.00 -20.28 31.71
C GLY A 497 13.32 -19.30 32.65
N LYS A 498 13.87 -18.08 32.70
CA LYS A 498 13.34 -16.92 33.42
C LYS A 498 12.72 -15.96 32.41
N TYR A 499 11.48 -15.53 32.60
CA TYR A 499 10.76 -14.76 31.59
C TYR A 499 10.15 -13.46 32.14
N ALA A 500 10.12 -12.44 31.29
CA ALA A 500 9.20 -11.31 31.38
C ALA A 500 7.94 -11.66 30.58
N VAL A 501 6.80 -11.81 31.26
CA VAL A 501 5.55 -12.27 30.65
C VAL A 501 4.55 -11.13 30.58
N PHE A 502 3.93 -10.97 29.41
CA PHE A 502 2.92 -9.95 29.15
C PHE A 502 1.68 -10.60 28.55
N PHE A 503 0.50 -10.28 29.08
CA PHE A 503 -0.77 -10.72 28.51
C PHE A 503 -1.47 -9.56 27.78
N LEU A 504 -1.86 -9.82 26.53
CA LEU A 504 -2.49 -8.87 25.62
C LEU A 504 -3.94 -9.29 25.39
N ASN A 505 -4.88 -8.34 25.47
CA ASN A 505 -6.29 -8.61 25.15
C ASN A 505 -6.53 -8.39 23.66
N ALA A 506 -6.65 -9.48 22.89
CA ALA A 506 -6.89 -9.42 21.45
C ALA A 506 -8.32 -9.00 21.09
N SER A 507 -9.28 -9.06 22.02
CA SER A 507 -10.64 -8.55 21.81
C SER A 507 -10.79 -7.06 22.16
N SER A 508 -9.73 -6.34 22.51
CA SER A 508 -9.79 -4.90 22.78
C SER A 508 -9.81 -4.06 21.50
N THR A 509 -10.52 -2.93 21.49
CA THR A 509 -10.40 -1.91 20.41
C THR A 509 -9.10 -1.11 20.45
N ALA A 510 -8.37 -1.18 21.56
CA ALA A 510 -7.07 -0.55 21.75
C ALA A 510 -6.16 -1.52 22.52
N PRO A 511 -5.71 -2.61 21.89
CA PRO A 511 -4.85 -3.58 22.55
C PRO A 511 -3.50 -2.94 22.89
N LYS A 512 -2.95 -3.29 24.05
CA LYS A 512 -1.59 -2.89 24.43
C LYS A 512 -0.60 -3.74 23.65
N THR A 513 -0.07 -3.22 22.55
CA THR A 513 0.85 -3.94 21.66
C THR A 513 2.29 -3.45 21.75
N HIS A 514 2.58 -2.41 22.53
CA HIS A 514 3.91 -1.86 22.68
C HIS A 514 4.50 -2.24 24.03
N ILE A 515 5.61 -2.96 24.01
CA ILE A 515 6.34 -3.43 25.18
C ILE A 515 7.76 -2.88 25.13
N THR A 516 8.29 -2.44 26.27
CA THR A 516 9.72 -2.16 26.41
C THR A 516 10.21 -2.93 27.62
N VAL A 517 11.27 -3.72 27.48
CA VAL A 517 11.86 -4.50 28.58
C VAL A 517 13.29 -4.02 28.82
N LYS A 518 13.64 -3.82 30.08
CA LYS A 518 14.99 -3.49 30.51
C LYS A 518 15.41 -4.40 31.67
N TRP A 519 16.39 -5.24 31.39
CA TRP A 519 17.06 -6.07 32.38
C TRP A 519 18.11 -5.23 33.13
N GLU A 520 18.35 -5.52 34.41
CA GLU A 520 19.39 -4.81 35.18
C GLU A 520 20.76 -4.92 34.50
N GLY A 521 21.43 -3.78 34.31
CA GLY A 521 22.73 -3.72 33.64
C GLY A 521 22.69 -3.83 32.10
N GLN A 522 21.50 -3.89 31.48
CA GLN A 522 21.30 -3.95 30.03
C GLN A 522 20.55 -2.72 29.49
N GLU A 523 20.66 -2.48 28.19
CA GLU A 523 19.85 -1.47 27.50
C GLU A 523 18.39 -1.92 27.38
N ALA A 524 17.48 -0.95 27.28
CA ALA A 524 16.07 -1.22 27.08
C ALA A 524 15.82 -1.66 25.64
N VAL A 525 15.04 -2.72 25.45
CA VAL A 525 14.63 -3.22 24.13
C VAL A 525 13.15 -2.99 23.95
N GLN A 526 12.77 -2.39 22.82
CA GLN A 526 11.38 -2.15 22.45
C GLN A 526 10.85 -3.31 21.60
N TYR A 527 9.58 -3.64 21.77
CA TYR A 527 8.86 -4.68 21.06
C TYR A 527 7.50 -4.15 20.59
N VAL A 528 7.10 -4.54 19.39
CA VAL A 528 5.77 -4.27 18.82
C VAL A 528 5.12 -5.61 18.50
N VAL A 529 3.96 -5.86 19.11
CA VAL A 529 3.24 -7.13 18.97
C VAL A 529 2.13 -7.00 17.94
N ASP A 530 2.14 -7.86 16.94
CA ASP A 530 1.05 -8.05 15.99
C ASP A 530 0.12 -9.18 16.49
N LEU A 531 -1.17 -8.87 16.58
CA LEU A 531 -2.24 -9.76 17.03
C LEU A 531 -3.09 -10.28 15.86
N SER A 532 -2.76 -9.95 14.61
CA SER A 532 -3.53 -10.33 13.42
C SER A 532 -3.73 -11.84 13.25
N GLY A 533 -2.77 -12.65 13.74
CA GLY A 533 -2.84 -14.10 13.74
C GLY A 533 -3.64 -14.71 14.91
N VAL A 534 -4.13 -13.90 15.85
CA VAL A 534 -4.90 -14.37 17.02
C VAL A 534 -6.38 -14.45 16.68
N GLN A 535 -6.95 -15.64 16.81
CA GLN A 535 -8.37 -15.86 16.56
C GLN A 535 -9.18 -15.48 17.80
N THR A 536 -10.20 -14.62 17.64
CA THR A 536 -11.08 -14.18 18.73
C THR A 536 -12.51 -14.67 18.52
N PRO A 537 -13.37 -14.65 19.56
CA PRO A 537 -14.77 -15.08 19.44
C PRO A 537 -15.65 -14.06 18.71
N ALA A 538 -15.08 -12.92 18.28
CA ALA A 538 -15.81 -11.87 17.61
C ALA A 538 -16.43 -12.39 16.31
N VAL A 539 -17.75 -12.26 16.21
CA VAL A 539 -18.50 -12.71 15.04
C VAL A 539 -18.35 -11.69 13.91
N LYS A 540 -17.92 -12.13 12.72
CA LYS A 540 -18.07 -11.32 11.51
C LYS A 540 -19.54 -11.28 11.12
N LEU A 541 -20.15 -10.10 11.19
CA LEU A 541 -21.57 -9.92 10.89
C LEU A 541 -21.84 -10.13 9.40
N THR A 542 -23.00 -10.71 9.10
CA THR A 542 -23.53 -10.89 7.75
C THR A 542 -24.91 -10.26 7.65
N GLY A 543 -25.36 -9.93 6.44
CA GLY A 543 -26.68 -9.32 6.21
C GLY A 543 -26.80 -7.87 6.70
N VAL A 544 -25.68 -7.21 7.04
CA VAL A 544 -25.66 -5.77 7.29
C VAL A 544 -25.83 -5.05 5.96
N THR A 545 -26.77 -4.10 5.90
CA THR A 545 -26.95 -3.24 4.73
C THR A 545 -26.63 -1.80 5.08
N VAL A 546 -26.00 -1.08 4.15
CA VAL A 546 -25.67 0.33 4.31
C VAL A 546 -26.27 1.16 3.18
N SER A 547 -26.65 2.41 3.48
CA SER A 547 -27.10 3.37 2.48
C SER A 547 -26.60 4.76 2.83
N THR A 548 -26.27 5.57 1.82
CA THR A 548 -25.86 6.98 1.99
C THR A 548 -26.95 7.97 1.59
N HIS A 549 -28.05 7.50 0.99
CA HIS A 549 -29.06 8.35 0.36
C HIS A 549 -30.50 8.02 0.79
N GLU A 550 -30.73 6.88 1.44
CA GLU A 550 -32.05 6.43 1.85
C GLU A 550 -32.07 5.92 3.29
N MET A 551 -33.23 6.08 3.95
CA MET A 551 -33.49 5.46 5.24
C MET A 551 -33.61 3.95 5.11
N PRO A 552 -33.26 3.19 6.16
CA PRO A 552 -33.59 1.77 6.23
C PRO A 552 -35.08 1.50 5.97
N SER A 553 -35.35 0.48 5.17
CA SER A 553 -36.72 0.08 4.84
C SER A 553 -37.51 -0.23 6.11
N GLY A 554 -38.76 0.27 6.18
CA GLY A 554 -39.65 0.06 7.33
C GLY A 554 -39.41 0.99 8.53
N VAL A 555 -38.37 1.83 8.51
CA VAL A 555 -38.08 2.78 9.60
C VAL A 555 -38.61 4.18 9.29
N SER A 556 -39.35 4.76 10.23
CA SER A 556 -39.84 6.14 10.12
C SER A 556 -38.86 7.14 10.73
N SER A 557 -38.61 8.25 10.02
CA SER A 557 -37.78 9.36 10.51
C SER A 557 -38.41 10.05 11.72
N THR A 558 -37.73 10.05 12.87
CA THR A 558 -38.17 10.68 14.12
C THR A 558 -37.00 11.32 14.88
N ALA A 559 -37.27 12.34 15.69
CA ALA A 559 -36.23 13.02 16.47
C ALA A 559 -35.79 12.17 17.70
N GLU A 560 -36.70 11.36 18.23
CA GLU A 560 -36.48 10.48 19.36
C GLU A 560 -35.79 9.15 18.97
N GLY A 561 -36.03 8.68 17.73
CA GLY A 561 -35.42 7.47 17.15
C GLY A 561 -34.35 7.80 16.11
N LEU A 562 -34.45 7.22 14.92
CA LEU A 562 -33.56 7.51 13.79
C LEU A 562 -34.19 8.61 12.92
N SER A 563 -33.46 9.69 12.65
CA SER A 563 -33.92 10.75 11.74
C SER A 563 -33.23 10.70 10.39
N PHE A 564 -33.97 11.02 9.33
CA PHE A 564 -33.39 11.23 8.01
C PHE A 564 -32.76 12.62 7.93
N ASP A 565 -31.50 12.66 7.53
CA ASP A 565 -30.82 13.87 7.11
C ASP A 565 -30.82 13.94 5.58
N GLY A 566 -31.77 14.69 5.03
CA GLY A 566 -31.88 14.89 3.59
C GLY A 566 -30.82 15.83 3.01
N SER A 567 -30.11 16.60 3.86
CA SER A 567 -29.08 17.53 3.39
C SER A 567 -27.81 16.82 2.94
N THR A 568 -27.60 15.58 3.38
CA THR A 568 -26.41 14.77 3.09
C THR A 568 -26.65 13.69 2.03
N ALA A 569 -27.89 13.53 1.56
CA ALA A 569 -28.33 12.47 0.64
C ALA A 569 -28.04 12.76 -0.86
N LEU A 570 -27.01 13.56 -1.15
CA LEU A 570 -26.62 13.91 -2.52
C LEU A 570 -25.69 12.88 -3.18
N VAL A 571 -25.15 11.96 -2.38
CA VAL A 571 -24.19 10.94 -2.83
C VAL A 571 -24.65 9.54 -2.49
N GLN A 572 -24.40 8.61 -3.41
CA GLN A 572 -24.69 7.19 -3.29
C GLN A 572 -23.39 6.39 -3.30
N ASN A 573 -23.28 5.35 -2.46
CA ASN A 573 -22.18 4.39 -2.54
C ASN A 573 -22.11 3.74 -3.95
N GLY A 574 -20.95 3.81 -4.60
CA GLY A 574 -20.72 3.39 -5.98
C GLY A 574 -21.36 4.30 -7.04
N GLY A 575 -21.86 5.47 -6.63
CA GLY A 575 -22.54 6.42 -7.50
C GLY A 575 -21.59 7.29 -8.32
N THR A 576 -22.17 7.99 -9.30
CA THR A 576 -21.44 8.97 -10.13
C THR A 576 -22.26 10.24 -10.27
N GLY A 577 -21.61 11.41 -10.35
CA GLY A 577 -22.31 12.67 -10.59
C GLY A 577 -21.44 13.91 -10.37
N ALA A 578 -21.99 15.09 -10.69
CA ALA A 578 -21.34 16.37 -10.41
C ALA A 578 -22.03 17.08 -9.24
N LEU A 579 -21.25 17.55 -8.27
CA LEU A 579 -21.69 18.36 -7.13
C LEU A 579 -21.09 19.76 -7.24
N THR A 580 -21.88 20.80 -7.03
CA THR A 580 -21.34 22.16 -6.98
C THR A 580 -20.76 22.50 -5.60
N HIS A 581 -19.89 23.50 -5.51
CA HIS A 581 -19.40 24.00 -4.23
C HIS A 581 -20.54 24.39 -3.28
N THR A 582 -21.58 25.06 -3.77
CA THR A 582 -22.76 25.38 -2.95
C THR A 582 -23.46 24.12 -2.46
N GLN A 583 -23.56 23.07 -3.29
CA GLN A 583 -24.15 21.80 -2.86
C GLN A 583 -23.34 21.15 -1.75
N VAL A 584 -22.02 21.01 -1.92
CA VAL A 584 -21.14 20.42 -0.90
C VAL A 584 -21.11 21.26 0.39
N ALA A 585 -21.01 22.59 0.29
CA ALA A 585 -21.08 23.50 1.43
C ALA A 585 -22.39 23.40 2.22
N SER A 586 -23.49 23.06 1.53
CA SER A 586 -24.81 22.90 2.15
C SER A 586 -25.01 21.56 2.85
N MET A 587 -24.13 20.59 2.63
CA MET A 587 -24.10 19.32 3.36
C MET A 587 -23.54 19.53 4.77
N GLY A 588 -23.81 18.62 5.70
CA GLY A 588 -23.29 18.67 7.07
C GLY A 588 -21.78 18.91 7.08
N GLY A 589 -21.28 19.72 8.03
CA GLY A 589 -19.84 19.99 8.18
C GLY A 589 -19.11 20.61 6.97
N GLY A 590 -19.81 20.99 5.89
CA GLY A 590 -19.20 21.45 4.64
C GLY A 590 -18.75 20.32 3.71
N GLY A 591 -19.45 19.18 3.69
CA GLY A 591 -19.08 18.03 2.85
C GLY A 591 -19.13 16.69 3.57
N GLU A 592 -20.08 16.52 4.48
CA GLU A 592 -20.37 15.28 5.20
C GLU A 592 -21.51 14.53 4.51
N TYR A 593 -21.32 13.24 4.28
CA TYR A 593 -22.39 12.32 3.91
C TYR A 593 -22.80 11.51 5.14
N THR A 594 -24.06 11.10 5.21
CA THR A 594 -24.55 10.24 6.30
C THR A 594 -24.64 8.80 5.81
N VAL A 595 -24.09 7.86 6.58
CA VAL A 595 -24.29 6.43 6.37
C VAL A 595 -25.39 5.96 7.31
N TYR A 596 -26.40 5.30 6.76
CA TYR A 596 -27.43 4.57 7.47
C TYR A 596 -27.10 3.09 7.46
N TYR A 597 -27.24 2.46 8.62
CA TYR A 597 -26.89 1.06 8.83
C TYR A 597 -28.15 0.29 9.21
N THR A 598 -28.33 -0.89 8.65
CA THR A 598 -29.27 -1.90 9.17
C THR A 598 -28.45 -3.12 9.56
N VAL A 599 -28.45 -3.43 10.84
CA VAL A 599 -27.66 -4.51 11.42
C VAL A 599 -28.62 -5.56 11.98
N PRO A 600 -28.62 -6.79 11.45
CA PRO A 600 -29.44 -7.87 12.00
C PRO A 600 -29.14 -8.11 13.48
N GLN A 601 -30.18 -8.24 14.30
CA GLN A 601 -30.01 -8.65 15.70
C GLN A 601 -29.64 -10.13 15.80
N ALA A 602 -29.98 -10.95 14.81
CA ALA A 602 -29.63 -12.37 14.78
C ALA A 602 -28.16 -12.56 14.37
N ILE A 603 -27.43 -13.34 15.15
CA ILE A 603 -26.04 -13.76 14.86
C ILE A 603 -25.91 -15.28 15.07
N PRO A 604 -24.89 -15.93 14.49
CA PRO A 604 -24.54 -17.29 14.87
C PRO A 604 -24.46 -17.43 16.40
N GLY A 605 -25.26 -18.33 16.96
CA GLY A 605 -25.28 -18.58 18.41
C GLY A 605 -26.27 -17.74 19.23
N GLY A 606 -27.05 -16.83 18.63
CA GLY A 606 -28.14 -16.15 19.35
C GLY A 606 -28.51 -14.76 18.83
N THR A 607 -28.68 -13.83 19.76
CA THR A 607 -29.00 -12.43 19.48
C THR A 607 -27.80 -11.57 19.85
N LEU A 608 -27.39 -10.68 18.96
CA LEU A 608 -26.34 -9.69 19.19
C LEU A 608 -26.76 -8.79 20.34
N GLN A 609 -26.02 -8.83 21.45
CA GLN A 609 -26.20 -7.95 22.60
C GLN A 609 -24.87 -7.25 22.86
N PHE A 610 -24.89 -5.93 22.94
CA PHE A 610 -23.71 -5.09 23.16
C PHE A 610 -24.04 -3.93 24.09
N ASP A 611 -23.02 -3.31 24.64
CA ASP A 611 -23.09 -2.09 25.47
C ASP A 611 -22.60 -0.85 24.75
N LYS A 612 -21.64 -1.03 23.82
CA LYS A 612 -21.05 0.05 23.04
C LYS A 612 -20.88 -0.36 21.59
N ILE A 613 -20.72 0.65 20.75
CA ILE A 613 -20.38 0.49 19.34
C ILE A 613 -19.22 1.41 19.05
N ALA A 614 -18.25 0.92 18.31
CA ALA A 614 -17.16 1.73 17.82
C ALA A 614 -17.08 1.66 16.29
N ARG A 615 -16.66 2.77 15.69
CA ARG A 615 -16.42 2.90 14.26
C ARG A 615 -15.05 3.51 14.01
N SER A 616 -14.33 2.93 13.07
CA SER A 616 -13.15 3.51 12.43
C SER A 616 -13.40 3.67 10.93
N VAL A 617 -12.77 4.69 10.34
CA VAL A 617 -12.79 4.97 8.90
C VAL A 617 -11.34 5.07 8.44
N ASN A 618 -10.98 4.40 7.35
CA ASN A 618 -9.64 4.34 6.78
C ASN A 618 -8.55 3.97 7.82
N GLY A 619 -8.88 3.07 8.77
CA GLY A 619 -7.99 2.68 9.86
C GLY A 619 -7.67 3.81 10.87
N GLY A 620 -8.38 4.93 10.80
CA GLY A 620 -8.21 6.08 11.67
C GLY A 620 -8.72 5.88 13.10
N LYS A 621 -8.77 6.97 13.86
CA LYS A 621 -9.19 6.97 15.27
C LYS A 621 -10.58 6.36 15.45
N TRP A 622 -10.70 5.46 16.43
CA TRP A 622 -11.99 4.91 16.87
C TRP A 622 -12.88 5.99 17.49
N ASN A 623 -14.10 6.08 17.00
CA ASN A 623 -15.20 6.78 17.66
C ASN A 623 -16.10 5.75 18.32
N ALA A 624 -16.35 5.87 19.62
CA ALA A 624 -17.15 4.93 20.38
C ALA A 624 -18.35 5.61 21.04
N TRP A 625 -19.49 4.94 21.00
CA TRP A 625 -20.74 5.40 21.61
C TRP A 625 -21.25 4.36 22.59
N ALA A 626 -21.50 4.79 23.83
CA ALA A 626 -22.16 3.96 24.83
C ALA A 626 -23.67 3.98 24.58
N MET A 627 -24.17 2.86 24.07
CA MET A 627 -25.57 2.67 23.72
C MET A 627 -25.87 1.18 23.83
N PRO A 628 -26.31 0.70 24.99
CA PRO A 628 -26.64 -0.70 25.14
C PRO A 628 -27.74 -1.12 24.18
N SER A 629 -27.60 -2.30 23.60
CA SER A 629 -28.61 -2.98 22.77
C SER A 629 -29.98 -3.11 23.44
N THR A 630 -30.02 -3.04 24.79
CA THR A 630 -31.23 -3.01 25.61
C THR A 630 -31.94 -1.66 25.65
N THR A 631 -31.31 -0.59 25.15
CA THR A 631 -31.88 0.77 25.13
C THR A 631 -33.19 0.82 24.35
N GLU A 632 -34.16 1.59 24.83
CA GLU A 632 -35.47 1.74 24.18
C GLU A 632 -35.35 2.42 22.80
N ALA A 633 -36.19 2.01 21.84
CA ALA A 633 -36.11 2.45 20.45
C ALA A 633 -36.34 3.97 20.24
N ASN A 634 -36.94 4.64 21.23
CA ASN A 634 -37.23 6.08 21.28
C ASN A 634 -36.22 6.88 22.12
N ALA A 635 -35.07 6.29 22.47
CA ALA A 635 -33.99 6.96 23.17
C ALA A 635 -32.75 7.17 22.27
N GLY A 636 -32.94 7.15 20.95
CA GLY A 636 -31.89 7.23 19.94
C GLY A 636 -31.47 8.64 19.54
N SER A 637 -32.19 9.68 19.97
CA SER A 637 -31.81 11.10 19.78
C SER A 637 -31.44 11.46 18.33
N GLY A 638 -32.16 10.88 17.36
CA GLY A 638 -32.00 11.13 15.94
C GLY A 638 -30.98 10.24 15.23
N TRP A 639 -30.15 9.47 15.94
CA TRP A 639 -29.05 8.71 15.32
C TRP A 639 -29.17 7.18 15.43
N TRP A 640 -30.18 6.68 16.14
CA TRP A 640 -30.37 5.26 16.39
C TRP A 640 -31.84 4.89 16.55
N THR A 641 -32.23 3.68 16.13
CA THR A 641 -33.45 3.02 16.61
C THR A 641 -33.34 1.51 16.46
N ARG A 642 -34.34 0.76 16.92
CA ARG A 642 -34.41 -0.69 16.76
C ARG A 642 -35.85 -1.16 16.61
N ASP A 643 -36.01 -2.34 16.02
CA ASP A 643 -37.26 -3.09 16.05
C ASP A 643 -37.03 -4.50 16.62
N GLY A 644 -37.87 -5.47 16.26
CA GLY A 644 -37.71 -6.86 16.70
C GLY A 644 -36.65 -7.66 15.95
N GLU A 645 -36.15 -7.14 14.82
CA GLU A 645 -35.28 -7.88 13.90
C GLU A 645 -33.92 -7.21 13.72
N ASN A 646 -33.88 -5.87 13.74
CA ASN A 646 -32.71 -5.09 13.35
C ASN A 646 -32.41 -3.95 14.33
N TYR A 647 -31.16 -3.52 14.22
CA TYR A 647 -30.53 -2.38 14.83
C TYR A 647 -30.24 -1.36 13.72
N TYR A 648 -30.68 -0.11 13.88
CA TYR A 648 -30.56 0.92 12.85
C TYR A 648 -29.80 2.15 13.30
N PHE A 649 -28.64 2.40 12.71
CA PHE A 649 -27.78 3.53 13.07
C PHE A 649 -27.70 4.57 11.96
N LYS A 650 -27.29 5.78 12.30
CA LYS A 650 -26.65 6.67 11.35
C LYS A 650 -25.46 7.40 11.95
N TRP A 651 -24.43 7.59 11.14
CA TRP A 651 -23.31 8.46 11.45
C TRP A 651 -22.81 9.07 10.15
N GLY A 652 -22.32 10.30 10.20
CA GLY A 652 -21.69 10.91 9.04
C GLY A 652 -20.19 10.74 9.00
N ALA A 653 -19.63 11.02 7.83
CA ALA A 653 -18.21 11.16 7.57
C ALA A 653 -18.00 12.24 6.51
N VAL A 654 -16.90 12.96 6.63
CA VAL A 654 -16.54 14.02 5.69
C VAL A 654 -15.96 13.38 4.44
N PHE A 655 -16.64 13.54 3.30
CA PHE A 655 -16.13 13.09 1.99
C PHE A 655 -15.48 14.20 1.19
N ALA A 656 -15.70 15.45 1.56
CA ALA A 656 -15.12 16.60 0.88
C ALA A 656 -14.54 17.62 1.86
N GLU A 657 -13.44 18.26 1.48
CA GLU A 657 -12.79 19.30 2.27
C GLU A 657 -12.64 20.60 1.48
N GLU A 658 -12.75 21.71 2.21
CA GLU A 658 -12.60 23.06 1.65
C GLU A 658 -11.14 23.49 1.69
N ALA A 659 -10.56 23.76 0.51
CA ALA A 659 -9.22 24.32 0.37
C ALA A 659 -9.27 25.53 -0.58
N GLU A 660 -8.78 26.68 -0.12
CA GLU A 660 -8.71 27.93 -0.91
C GLU A 660 -10.06 28.40 -1.52
N GLY A 661 -11.19 28.06 -0.89
CA GLY A 661 -12.54 28.41 -1.37
C GLY A 661 -13.11 27.43 -2.42
N SER A 662 -12.52 26.24 -2.55
CA SER A 662 -13.02 25.15 -3.40
C SER A 662 -13.09 23.84 -2.62
N TYR A 663 -14.10 23.02 -2.92
CA TYR A 663 -14.29 21.71 -2.30
C TYR A 663 -13.66 20.60 -3.15
N ARG A 664 -12.96 19.66 -2.50
CA ARG A 664 -12.34 18.48 -3.15
C ARG A 664 -12.68 17.21 -2.39
N LEU A 665 -12.71 16.07 -3.09
CA LEU A 665 -12.92 14.76 -2.47
C LEU A 665 -11.74 14.37 -1.58
N LYS A 666 -12.04 13.94 -0.36
CA LYS A 666 -11.09 13.34 0.58
C LYS A 666 -10.79 11.91 0.20
N ASP A 667 -9.57 11.45 0.47
CA ASP A 667 -9.16 10.04 0.36
C ASP A 667 -9.51 9.40 -1.01
N GLY A 668 -9.48 10.19 -2.09
CA GLY A 668 -9.87 9.74 -3.43
C GLY A 668 -11.36 9.38 -3.59
N GLY A 669 -12.19 9.71 -2.61
CA GLY A 669 -13.60 9.33 -2.53
C GLY A 669 -13.83 7.94 -1.92
N VAL A 670 -12.79 7.24 -1.47
CA VAL A 670 -12.91 5.86 -0.97
C VAL A 670 -12.73 5.80 0.54
N PHE A 671 -13.71 5.20 1.23
CA PHE A 671 -13.76 5.16 2.69
C PHE A 671 -14.02 3.73 3.18
N ASP A 672 -13.00 3.11 3.75
CA ASP A 672 -13.07 1.80 4.39
C ASP A 672 -13.55 1.93 5.83
N TYR A 673 -14.70 1.35 6.13
CA TYR A 673 -15.31 1.37 7.46
C TYR A 673 -15.05 0.07 8.18
N THR A 674 -14.72 0.18 9.47
CA THR A 674 -14.77 -0.94 10.42
C THR A 674 -15.74 -0.58 11.54
N LEU A 675 -16.78 -1.39 11.71
CA LEU A 675 -17.69 -1.35 12.85
C LEU A 675 -17.33 -2.47 13.83
N CYS A 676 -17.33 -2.13 15.12
CA CYS A 676 -17.17 -3.07 16.21
C CYS A 676 -18.33 -2.91 17.19
N PHE A 677 -18.93 -4.03 17.57
CA PHE A 677 -19.90 -4.13 18.66
C PHE A 677 -19.18 -4.66 19.89
N ILE A 678 -19.40 -4.01 21.01
CA ILE A 678 -18.56 -4.17 22.20
C ILE A 678 -19.45 -4.51 23.39
N ASP A 679 -19.10 -5.59 24.07
CA ASP A 679 -19.63 -5.95 25.38
C ASP A 679 -18.68 -5.44 26.48
N THR A 680 -19.23 -4.89 27.57
CA THR A 680 -18.42 -4.43 28.70
C THR A 680 -18.83 -5.12 30.00
N ASP A 681 -17.86 -5.73 30.67
CA ASP A 681 -18.08 -6.32 32.00
C ASP A 681 -17.88 -5.28 33.13
N GLY A 682 -17.71 -4.00 32.79
CA GLY A 682 -17.38 -2.92 33.71
C GLY A 682 -15.88 -2.75 33.99
N SER A 683 -15.03 -3.63 33.47
CA SER A 683 -13.58 -3.58 33.63
C SER A 683 -12.80 -3.59 32.31
N GLN A 684 -13.35 -4.23 31.27
CA GLN A 684 -12.77 -4.30 29.92
C GLN A 684 -13.86 -4.13 28.85
N ASP A 685 -13.43 -3.65 27.68
CA ASP A 685 -14.24 -3.58 26.47
C ASP A 685 -13.81 -4.71 25.54
N ASN A 686 -14.75 -5.59 25.18
CA ASN A 686 -14.49 -6.73 24.31
C ASN A 686 -15.32 -6.65 23.03
N ILE A 687 -14.64 -6.67 21.89
CA ILE A 687 -15.24 -6.77 20.57
C ILE A 687 -15.87 -8.16 20.46
N ILE A 688 -17.18 -8.18 20.26
CA ILE A 688 -17.98 -9.39 20.14
C ILE A 688 -18.52 -9.59 18.72
N ALA A 689 -18.54 -8.53 17.92
CA ALA A 689 -18.89 -8.62 16.51
C ALA A 689 -18.23 -7.50 15.72
N THR A 690 -17.91 -7.79 14.46
CA THR A 690 -17.29 -6.84 13.54
C THR A 690 -17.98 -6.84 12.19
N TYR A 691 -17.94 -5.70 11.51
CA TYR A 691 -18.36 -5.58 10.13
C TYR A 691 -17.48 -4.57 9.41
N THR A 692 -16.96 -4.95 8.25
CA THR A 692 -16.17 -4.07 7.40
C THR A 692 -16.86 -3.89 6.06
N PHE A 693 -16.86 -2.67 5.54
CA PHE A 693 -17.40 -2.35 4.23
C PHE A 693 -16.73 -1.10 3.68
N GLN A 694 -16.87 -0.88 2.39
CA GLN A 694 -16.34 0.30 1.72
C GLN A 694 -17.49 1.20 1.24
N ILE A 695 -17.31 2.51 1.38
CA ILE A 695 -18.08 3.51 0.66
C ILE A 695 -17.18 4.10 -0.42
N ASP A 696 -17.57 3.94 -1.68
CA ASP A 696 -16.90 4.50 -2.84
C ASP A 696 -17.73 5.66 -3.42
N LEU A 697 -17.20 6.87 -3.31
CA LEU A 697 -17.72 8.11 -3.88
C LEU A 697 -16.79 8.66 -4.96
N SER A 698 -15.79 7.88 -5.41
CA SER A 698 -14.79 8.31 -6.40
C SER A 698 -15.40 8.64 -7.76
N GLY A 699 -16.61 8.14 -8.06
CA GLY A 699 -17.38 8.48 -9.24
C GLY A 699 -17.98 9.89 -9.24
N TYR A 700 -17.93 10.62 -8.13
CA TYR A 700 -18.40 11.99 -8.03
C TYR A 700 -17.29 13.01 -8.34
N THR A 701 -17.66 14.11 -8.98
CA THR A 701 -16.77 15.27 -9.20
C THR A 701 -17.35 16.48 -8.50
N ILE A 702 -16.49 17.30 -7.89
CA ILE A 702 -16.91 18.56 -7.28
C ILE A 702 -16.45 19.73 -8.17
N THR A 703 -17.37 20.61 -8.54
CA THR A 703 -17.14 21.73 -9.47
C THR A 703 -17.56 23.07 -8.86
N ALA A 704 -17.03 24.17 -9.40
CA ALA A 704 -17.49 25.51 -9.04
C ALA A 704 -18.98 25.72 -9.40
N ASP A 705 -19.64 26.64 -8.70
CA ASP A 705 -21.00 27.07 -9.06
C ASP A 705 -20.98 27.80 -10.42
N GLU A 706 -21.93 27.50 -11.31
CA GLU A 706 -22.08 28.15 -12.63
C GLU A 706 -22.53 29.62 -12.56
#